data_AF-A0A956B0M0-F1
#
_entry.id   AF-A0A956B0M0-F1
#
_cell.length_a   1.000
_cell.length_b   1.000
_cell.length_c   1.000
_cell.angle_alpha   90.00
_cell.angle_beta   90.00
_cell.angle_gamma   90.00
#
_symmetry.space_group_name_H-M   'P 1'
#
loop_
_entity.id
_entity.type
_entity.pdbx_description
1 polymer ?
#
loop_
_entity_poly.entity_id
_entity_poly.type
_entity_poly.pdbx_seq_one_letter_code
_entity_poly.pdbx_strand_id
1 'polypeptide(L)'
;MRRLLPLALPLALFACADATPTLVDAPEPTPGLDGALPDRWAPPADLAFPDQAFDLGPEMGADASPHGDPCQPAEVPPELPNERLCDPRRPDCPEGYECRQLRNAGADTAYVCAPPACIDRDGDGYGAGADCAGMDCNDCDVSTHAGAAERCDGFDNDCDGQIDEGLDPRQAPADLPCGGPGVCADDTVECVEGQWTCRRSPHWQPDELRCDNLDNDCNGVVDDIEGRGEACSAGEGPCRREGVLVCNGVSGELDCTANPDQPQPERCNGIDDDCNGVVDDVAEAGTRCELGEGACAAIGEWLCNPAQQRLFCSARPAMPADEICDGRDNDCDGEVDEGQGLCPDPVEQCNGLDDDGDGRVDFPDDPSCPAAFGTSENGPPGRRCSDGADNDLDGLIDLADPGCESTRDDDEADPDGAPACANDADDDADGATDWPDDAGCAGAGDLCEQEGFAFCDGACIDVQDDENNCGRCGRVCEAGVECLEGACGGLFFYEGIGQDVPEIDLDGWEMCYQGTYNESTELAPILDACSGSMVAIGCRMAGAEDFTLLAMGETAEVFFDVGNANDAVNNHNGVDFYYSPSRSMGFAPEGAGVNRNSCDTANVMPELRMCWHTSGGRLNSGWRCGATTGIGNAQWERVIFTAE
;
A
#
# COMPACT_ATOMS: atom_id res chain seq x y z
N MET A 1 -2.32 -34.13 -45.66
CA MET A 1 -1.79 -35.48 -45.94
C MET A 1 -1.28 -36.02 -44.61
N ARG A 2 -2.01 -36.87 -43.87
CA ARG A 2 -1.86 -38.36 -43.86
C ARG A 2 -0.37 -38.75 -43.90
N ARG A 3 0.25 -39.31 -42.84
CA ARG A 3 -0.03 -40.58 -42.13
C ARG A 3 0.82 -40.68 -40.83
N LEU A 4 0.23 -41.04 -39.67
CA LEU A 4 0.20 -42.37 -38.96
C LEU A 4 1.46 -42.66 -38.10
N LEU A 5 1.41 -42.65 -36.75
CA LEU A 5 0.98 -43.70 -35.76
C LEU A 5 1.88 -44.96 -35.73
N PRO A 6 2.01 -45.78 -34.64
CA PRO A 6 1.35 -45.75 -33.30
C PRO A 6 2.14 -46.27 -32.03
N LEU A 7 1.46 -46.29 -30.86
CA LEU A 7 1.59 -47.14 -29.62
C LEU A 7 2.87 -46.98 -28.73
N ALA A 8 2.87 -47.01 -27.38
CA ALA A 8 1.97 -47.58 -26.37
C ALA A 8 2.12 -46.94 -24.95
N LEU A 9 1.07 -47.12 -24.12
CA LEU A 9 0.86 -46.90 -22.66
C LEU A 9 1.76 -47.81 -21.75
N PRO A 10 1.71 -47.81 -20.37
CA PRO A 10 0.74 -47.23 -19.40
C PRO A 10 1.30 -46.63 -18.06
N LEU A 11 0.38 -46.34 -17.12
CA LEU A 11 0.45 -45.98 -15.67
C LEU A 11 0.53 -44.47 -15.37
N ALA A 12 -0.46 -43.75 -14.81
CA ALA A 12 -1.43 -43.92 -13.70
C ALA A 12 -0.96 -43.20 -12.42
N LEU A 13 -1.59 -42.05 -12.12
CA LEU A 13 -2.04 -41.55 -10.79
C LEU A 13 -2.85 -40.26 -11.10
N PHE A 14 -4.19 -40.28 -11.08
CA PHE A 14 -5.09 -40.02 -9.95
C PHE A 14 -4.84 -38.68 -9.22
N ALA A 15 -5.70 -37.69 -9.48
CA ALA A 15 -6.14 -36.72 -8.49
C ALA A 15 -7.66 -36.58 -8.61
N CYS A 16 -8.36 -37.23 -7.67
CA CYS A 16 -9.77 -37.04 -7.39
C CYS A 16 -9.93 -35.81 -6.50
N ALA A 17 -10.90 -34.97 -6.86
CA ALA A 17 -11.66 -34.19 -5.90
C ALA A 17 -12.69 -35.13 -5.23
N ASP A 18 -12.81 -35.03 -3.91
CA ASP A 18 -14.01 -35.26 -3.06
C ASP A 18 -13.53 -35.27 -1.59
N ALA A 19 -13.95 -34.35 -0.72
CA ALA A 19 -15.24 -34.28 -0.02
C ALA A 19 -15.37 -35.22 1.21
N THR A 20 -15.34 -34.59 2.40
CA THR A 20 -16.09 -34.91 3.66
C THR A 20 -15.64 -36.12 4.50
N PRO A 21 -15.76 -36.09 5.85
CA PRO A 21 -17.06 -36.23 6.53
C PRO A 21 -17.24 -35.32 7.78
N THR A 22 -18.39 -34.62 7.92
CA THR A 22 -19.45 -34.88 8.95
C THR A 22 -19.11 -34.45 10.39
N LEU A 23 -20.00 -34.04 11.30
CA LEU A 23 -21.45 -34.19 11.49
C LEU A 23 -21.80 -33.28 12.72
N VAL A 24 -22.88 -32.49 12.62
CA VAL A 24 -23.93 -32.13 13.63
C VAL A 24 -23.52 -31.92 15.12
N ASP A 25 -23.96 -30.87 15.83
CA ASP A 25 -25.35 -30.63 16.25
C ASP A 25 -25.46 -29.23 16.90
N ALA A 26 -26.46 -28.44 16.45
CA ALA A 26 -27.40 -27.55 17.16
C ALA A 26 -26.97 -26.57 18.30
N PRO A 27 -27.84 -25.62 18.70
CA PRO A 27 -28.60 -24.64 17.93
C PRO A 27 -28.41 -23.19 18.46
N GLU A 28 -28.95 -22.24 17.70
CA GLU A 28 -29.18 -20.84 18.09
C GLU A 28 -29.91 -20.70 19.44
N PRO A 29 -29.75 -19.55 20.12
CA PRO A 29 -30.86 -18.91 20.78
C PRO A 29 -31.29 -17.67 20.01
N THR A 30 -32.46 -17.79 19.38
CA THR A 30 -33.36 -16.65 19.21
C THR A 30 -33.70 -16.06 20.59
N PRO A 31 -34.03 -14.77 20.63
CA PRO A 31 -35.41 -14.44 20.94
C PRO A 31 -35.91 -13.45 19.87
N GLY A 32 -37.06 -13.68 19.25
CA GLY A 32 -38.34 -13.83 19.93
C GLY A 32 -39.17 -12.60 19.56
N LEU A 33 -39.83 -12.70 18.40
CA LEU A 33 -40.90 -11.82 17.97
C LEU A 33 -42.13 -12.04 18.86
N ASP A 34 -42.62 -10.95 19.45
CA ASP A 34 -44.01 -10.66 19.84
C ASP A 34 -43.98 -9.20 20.32
N GLY A 35 -44.71 -8.23 19.81
CA GLY A 35 -45.78 -8.13 18.85
C GLY A 35 -46.31 -6.69 18.92
N ALA A 36 -47.24 -6.35 18.01
CA ALA A 36 -48.10 -5.17 18.02
C ALA A 36 -47.48 -3.80 17.64
N LEU A 37 -47.90 -3.36 16.45
CA LEU A 37 -48.04 -1.96 16.03
C LEU A 37 -48.68 -1.10 17.14
N PRO A 38 -48.28 0.18 17.24
CA PRO A 38 -49.26 1.18 16.86
C PRO A 38 -48.71 2.35 16.03
N ASP A 39 -49.62 2.87 15.21
CA ASP A 39 -49.62 4.17 14.56
C ASP A 39 -49.29 5.35 15.49
N ARG A 40 -48.68 6.39 14.88
CA ARG A 40 -48.76 7.84 15.17
C ARG A 40 -48.06 8.37 16.43
N TRP A 41 -47.04 9.23 16.24
CA TRP A 41 -47.12 10.70 16.43
C TRP A 41 -45.78 11.42 16.22
N ALA A 42 -45.91 12.71 15.90
CA ALA A 42 -44.95 13.65 15.31
C ALA A 42 -43.95 14.29 16.30
N PRO A 43 -42.93 15.03 15.80
CA PRO A 43 -42.22 16.08 16.53
C PRO A 43 -42.58 17.49 15.98
N PRO A 44 -42.20 18.61 16.64
CA PRO A 44 -43.12 19.41 17.44
C PRO A 44 -43.46 20.79 16.84
N ALA A 45 -44.52 21.37 17.37
CA ALA A 45 -44.99 22.74 17.15
C ALA A 45 -44.37 23.75 18.13
N ASP A 46 -44.60 25.02 17.79
CA ASP A 46 -44.48 26.29 18.54
C ASP A 46 -43.12 27.00 18.43
N LEU A 47 -43.04 28.29 18.06
CA LEU A 47 -43.75 29.49 18.57
C LEU A 47 -43.95 30.50 17.40
N ALA A 48 -45.12 31.05 17.04
CA ALA A 48 -46.14 31.84 17.75
C ALA A 48 -45.68 33.25 18.20
N PHE A 49 -46.07 34.30 17.44
CA PHE A 49 -46.25 35.71 17.85
C PHE A 49 -47.00 36.48 16.73
N PRO A 50 -47.77 37.56 17.03
CA PRO A 50 -49.21 37.43 17.27
C PRO A 50 -50.10 38.32 16.37
N ASP A 51 -51.40 37.99 16.40
CA ASP A 51 -52.52 38.82 15.98
C ASP A 51 -52.56 40.19 16.68
N GLN A 52 -52.76 41.24 15.88
CA GLN A 52 -53.39 42.49 16.29
C GLN A 52 -54.45 42.85 15.25
N ALA A 53 -55.68 42.42 15.53
CA ALA A 53 -56.88 42.99 14.96
C ALA A 53 -57.00 44.46 15.39
N PHE A 54 -57.27 45.34 14.43
CA PHE A 54 -57.88 46.65 14.71
C PHE A 54 -59.28 46.67 14.11
N ASP A 55 -60.22 46.69 15.04
CA ASP A 55 -61.65 46.92 14.92
C ASP A 55 -61.92 48.35 14.43
N LEU A 56 -62.75 48.46 13.38
CA LEU A 56 -63.70 49.55 13.20
C LEU A 56 -65.01 48.95 12.69
N GLY A 57 -65.95 48.70 13.61
CA GLY A 57 -67.35 48.39 13.31
C GLY A 57 -68.16 49.56 12.73
N PRO A 58 -69.48 49.61 12.94
CA PRO A 58 -70.45 49.13 11.95
C PRO A 58 -71.50 50.17 11.51
N GLU A 59 -72.27 49.78 10.48
CA GLU A 59 -73.54 50.35 9.98
C GLU A 59 -73.50 51.71 9.26
N MET A 60 -73.99 51.75 8.01
CA MET A 60 -75.16 52.54 7.58
C MET A 60 -75.41 52.37 6.07
N GLY A 61 -76.63 51.94 5.72
CA GLY A 61 -77.31 52.38 4.50
C GLY A 61 -77.07 51.59 3.22
N ALA A 62 -77.79 50.47 3.07
CA ALA A 62 -78.36 50.14 1.77
C ALA A 62 -79.34 51.27 1.41
N ASP A 63 -78.88 52.23 0.60
CA ASP A 63 -79.77 53.13 -0.12
C ASP A 63 -79.80 52.68 -1.57
N ALA A 64 -81.02 52.36 -2.01
CA ALA A 64 -81.32 52.04 -3.38
C ALA A 64 -81.12 53.28 -4.23
N SER A 65 -80.33 53.18 -5.29
CA SER A 65 -80.54 54.02 -6.47
C SER A 65 -80.12 53.29 -7.74
N PRO A 66 -80.82 53.57 -8.85
CA PRO A 66 -81.22 52.54 -9.78
C PRO A 66 -80.58 52.80 -11.14
N HIS A 67 -79.37 52.30 -11.36
CA HIS A 67 -78.85 52.11 -12.70
C HIS A 67 -78.04 50.82 -12.67
N GLY A 68 -78.65 49.75 -13.20
CA GLY A 68 -77.93 48.50 -13.41
C GLY A 68 -76.84 48.73 -14.44
N ASP A 69 -75.58 48.53 -14.03
CA ASP A 69 -74.46 48.37 -14.95
C ASP A 69 -74.65 47.03 -15.69
N PRO A 70 -74.80 47.03 -17.02
CA PRO A 70 -75.15 45.82 -17.77
C PRO A 70 -73.94 44.99 -18.21
N CYS A 71 -72.74 45.29 -17.72
CA CYS A 71 -71.52 44.52 -17.99
C CYS A 71 -71.08 43.77 -16.72
N GLN A 72 -71.79 42.69 -16.38
CA GLN A 72 -71.29 41.67 -15.44
C GLN A 72 -71.06 40.35 -16.21
N PRO A 73 -70.02 39.58 -15.88
CA PRO A 73 -69.63 38.39 -16.63
C PRO A 73 -70.46 37.19 -16.17
N ALA A 74 -71.68 37.05 -16.70
CA ALA A 74 -72.44 35.80 -16.69
C ALA A 74 -73.70 35.99 -17.54
N GLU A 75 -73.53 35.89 -18.86
CA GLU A 75 -74.52 35.46 -19.85
C GLU A 75 -73.91 35.81 -21.21
N VAL A 76 -73.42 34.82 -21.95
CA VAL A 76 -73.25 35.00 -23.40
C VAL A 76 -74.60 35.49 -23.90
N PRO A 77 -74.73 36.72 -24.42
CA PRO A 77 -76.01 37.18 -24.93
C PRO A 77 -76.43 36.18 -26.01
N PRO A 78 -77.71 35.75 -26.05
CA PRO A 78 -78.18 34.92 -27.15
C PRO A 78 -77.89 35.68 -28.44
N GLU A 79 -77.09 35.07 -29.33
CA GLU A 79 -76.71 35.55 -30.67
C GLU A 79 -77.35 36.90 -31.01
N LEU A 80 -76.60 38.00 -30.89
CA LEU A 80 -77.08 39.30 -31.34
C LEU A 80 -77.62 39.10 -32.79
N PRO A 81 -78.80 39.63 -33.16
CA PRO A 81 -79.41 39.37 -34.47
C PRO A 81 -78.56 39.79 -35.68
N ASN A 82 -77.44 40.45 -35.42
CA ASN A 82 -76.46 40.95 -36.37
C ASN A 82 -75.72 39.85 -37.13
N GLU A 83 -75.76 38.59 -36.66
CA GLU A 83 -75.24 37.43 -37.42
C GLU A 83 -76.34 36.71 -38.23
N ARG A 84 -77.61 37.08 -38.02
CA ARG A 84 -78.73 36.49 -38.74
C ARG A 84 -78.77 37.03 -40.17
N LEU A 85 -78.31 36.19 -41.09
CA LEU A 85 -78.45 36.41 -42.52
C LEU A 85 -79.93 36.69 -42.86
N CYS A 86 -80.16 37.76 -43.60
CA CYS A 86 -81.46 38.15 -44.09
C CYS A 86 -81.42 38.24 -45.62
N ASP A 87 -82.56 38.01 -46.27
CA ASP A 87 -82.68 38.25 -47.70
C ASP A 87 -83.21 39.66 -47.90
N PRO A 88 -82.51 40.58 -48.60
CA PRO A 88 -83.05 41.92 -48.87
C PRO A 88 -84.37 41.89 -49.68
N ARG A 89 -84.71 40.75 -50.30
CA ARG A 89 -85.98 40.53 -51.01
C ARG A 89 -87.08 39.93 -50.13
N ARG A 90 -86.74 39.47 -48.91
CA ARG A 90 -87.67 38.95 -47.89
C ARG A 90 -87.24 39.47 -46.51
N PRO A 91 -87.86 40.53 -45.99
CA PRO A 91 -87.48 41.12 -44.71
C PRO A 91 -87.86 40.19 -43.56
N ASP A 92 -86.98 39.23 -43.30
CA ASP A 92 -87.13 38.19 -42.28
C ASP A 92 -86.44 38.62 -40.96
N CYS A 93 -86.29 39.93 -40.72
CA CYS A 93 -85.66 40.48 -39.53
C CYS A 93 -86.66 40.72 -38.38
N PRO A 94 -86.27 40.49 -37.12
CA PRO A 94 -87.09 40.80 -35.95
C PRO A 94 -87.50 42.29 -35.88
N GLU A 95 -88.61 42.57 -35.19
CA GLU A 95 -89.11 43.93 -35.00
C GLU A 95 -88.04 44.83 -34.34
N GLY A 96 -87.70 45.95 -34.98
CA GLY A 96 -86.62 46.85 -34.56
C GLY A 96 -85.30 46.69 -35.33
N TYR A 97 -85.18 45.70 -36.22
CA TYR A 97 -83.98 45.42 -37.02
C TYR A 97 -84.28 45.55 -38.52
N GLU A 98 -83.32 46.07 -39.28
CA GLU A 98 -83.39 46.25 -40.72
C GLU A 98 -82.39 45.33 -41.44
N CYS A 99 -82.78 44.78 -42.59
CA CYS A 99 -81.89 43.95 -43.41
C CYS A 99 -80.92 44.81 -44.20
N ARG A 100 -79.62 44.78 -43.85
CA ARG A 100 -78.60 45.65 -44.48
C ARG A 100 -77.36 44.86 -44.91
N GLN A 101 -76.67 45.39 -45.91
CA GLN A 101 -75.52 44.77 -46.58
C GLN A 101 -74.25 44.91 -45.72
N LEU A 102 -73.58 43.81 -45.40
CA LEU A 102 -72.25 43.85 -44.77
C LEU A 102 -71.20 44.26 -45.81
N ARG A 103 -70.27 45.14 -45.42
CA ARG A 103 -69.09 45.44 -46.23
C ARG A 103 -67.95 44.54 -45.75
N ASN A 104 -67.62 43.55 -46.60
CA ASN A 104 -66.42 42.69 -46.62
C ASN A 104 -66.47 41.33 -45.90
N ALA A 105 -66.78 40.30 -46.70
CA ALA A 105 -65.95 39.10 -46.84
C ALA A 105 -65.99 38.71 -48.33
N GLY A 106 -64.91 38.18 -48.90
CA GLY A 106 -64.68 38.07 -50.35
C GLY A 106 -65.85 37.58 -51.21
N ALA A 107 -66.05 38.25 -52.37
CA ALA A 107 -66.89 37.90 -53.52
C ALA A 107 -68.40 37.58 -53.32
N ASP A 108 -68.89 37.33 -52.11
CA ASP A 108 -70.31 37.10 -51.82
C ASP A 108 -70.90 38.23 -50.97
N THR A 109 -72.03 38.78 -51.44
CA THR A 109 -72.70 39.90 -50.78
C THR A 109 -73.66 39.38 -49.71
N ALA A 110 -73.25 39.39 -48.43
CA ALA A 110 -74.11 38.99 -47.31
C ALA A 110 -74.92 40.17 -46.76
N TYR A 111 -76.17 39.92 -46.37
CA TYR A 111 -77.05 40.87 -45.69
C TYR A 111 -77.43 40.31 -44.32
N VAL A 112 -77.42 41.13 -43.28
CA VAL A 112 -77.77 40.73 -41.90
C VAL A 112 -78.76 41.70 -41.26
N CYS A 113 -79.46 41.23 -40.24
CA CYS A 113 -80.41 42.04 -39.47
C CYS A 113 -79.67 42.92 -38.45
N ALA A 114 -79.62 44.23 -38.68
CA ALA A 114 -78.97 45.19 -37.77
C ALA A 114 -79.95 46.28 -37.30
N PRO A 115 -79.86 46.77 -36.05
CA PRO A 115 -80.69 47.88 -35.59
C PRO A 115 -80.34 49.19 -36.32
N PRO A 116 -81.29 50.14 -36.43
CA PRO A 116 -81.12 51.36 -37.23
C PRO A 116 -80.13 52.37 -36.65
N ALA A 117 -79.87 52.32 -35.33
CA ALA A 117 -78.89 53.14 -34.63
C ALA A 117 -77.78 52.25 -34.08
N CYS A 118 -76.56 52.78 -33.94
CA CYS A 118 -75.46 52.07 -33.32
C CYS A 118 -75.75 51.83 -31.83
N ILE A 119 -75.73 50.56 -31.43
CA ILE A 119 -75.66 50.15 -30.03
C ILE A 119 -74.17 49.89 -29.78
N ASP A 120 -73.56 50.89 -29.14
CA ASP A 120 -72.15 50.94 -28.76
C ASP A 120 -72.16 51.26 -27.25
N ARG A 121 -71.90 50.24 -26.45
CA ARG A 121 -72.10 50.31 -25.00
C ARG A 121 -70.85 50.77 -24.27
N ASP A 122 -69.66 50.44 -24.76
CA ASP A 122 -68.39 50.86 -24.16
C ASP A 122 -67.87 52.21 -24.72
N GLY A 123 -68.46 52.68 -25.82
CA GLY A 123 -68.28 54.01 -26.39
C GLY A 123 -67.12 54.14 -27.36
N ASP A 124 -66.62 53.03 -27.92
CA ASP A 124 -65.49 53.02 -28.86
C ASP A 124 -65.90 53.30 -30.33
N GLY A 125 -67.20 53.33 -30.62
CA GLY A 125 -67.80 53.58 -31.92
C GLY A 125 -68.06 52.33 -32.78
N TYR A 126 -67.72 51.15 -32.28
CA TYR A 126 -68.03 49.83 -32.83
C TYR A 126 -69.19 49.22 -32.05
N GLY A 127 -69.87 48.23 -32.62
CA GLY A 127 -71.08 47.72 -31.97
C GLY A 127 -72.09 47.05 -32.89
N ALA A 128 -73.30 46.98 -32.36
CA ALA A 128 -74.46 46.43 -33.03
C ALA A 128 -75.30 47.53 -33.68
N GLY A 129 -75.14 47.80 -34.98
CA GLY A 129 -76.03 48.73 -35.69
C GLY A 129 -75.44 49.35 -36.94
N ALA A 130 -76.32 49.98 -37.73
CA ALA A 130 -75.93 50.47 -39.06
C ALA A 130 -75.12 51.77 -39.06
N ASP A 131 -75.07 52.47 -37.93
CA ASP A 131 -74.27 53.68 -37.73
C ASP A 131 -72.91 53.39 -37.04
N CYS A 132 -72.63 52.14 -36.68
CA CYS A 132 -71.35 51.75 -36.07
C CYS A 132 -70.22 51.71 -37.11
N ALA A 133 -68.99 51.93 -36.66
CA ALA A 133 -67.80 51.88 -37.51
C ALA A 133 -67.50 50.47 -38.03
N GLY A 134 -67.88 49.44 -37.27
CA GLY A 134 -67.71 48.03 -37.59
C GLY A 134 -68.40 47.13 -36.57
N MET A 135 -68.16 45.81 -36.70
CA MET A 135 -68.62 44.82 -35.72
C MET A 135 -67.77 44.89 -34.45
N ASP A 136 -68.40 44.55 -33.35
CA ASP A 136 -67.79 44.45 -32.03
C ASP A 136 -68.23 43.10 -31.44
N CYS A 137 -67.24 42.27 -31.12
CA CYS A 137 -67.43 40.94 -30.56
C CYS A 137 -67.50 40.97 -29.01
N ASN A 138 -67.15 42.08 -28.36
CA ASN A 138 -67.30 42.31 -26.93
C ASN A 138 -67.69 43.78 -26.63
N ASP A 139 -69.00 44.06 -26.70
CA ASP A 139 -69.68 45.36 -26.45
C ASP A 139 -69.57 45.86 -24.99
N CYS A 140 -68.54 45.44 -24.26
CA CYS A 140 -68.19 45.89 -22.92
C CYS A 140 -66.69 46.21 -22.79
N ASP A 141 -65.89 46.03 -23.85
CA ASP A 141 -64.45 46.29 -23.87
C ASP A 141 -64.07 47.15 -25.09
N VAL A 142 -63.76 48.41 -24.82
CA VAL A 142 -63.33 49.42 -25.81
C VAL A 142 -62.10 49.04 -26.63
N SER A 143 -61.42 47.95 -26.28
CA SER A 143 -60.24 47.44 -26.99
C SER A 143 -60.53 46.20 -27.84
N THR A 144 -61.77 45.74 -27.91
CA THR A 144 -62.21 44.57 -28.65
C THR A 144 -63.22 44.95 -29.74
N HIS A 145 -62.75 45.14 -30.96
CA HIS A 145 -63.60 45.58 -32.06
C HIS A 145 -62.96 45.29 -33.41
N ALA A 146 -63.75 45.29 -34.49
CA ALA A 146 -63.26 45.02 -35.84
C ALA A 146 -62.00 45.83 -36.21
N GLY A 147 -60.87 45.15 -36.42
CA GLY A 147 -59.58 45.76 -36.76
C GLY A 147 -58.83 46.44 -35.60
N ALA A 148 -59.16 46.08 -34.35
CA ALA A 148 -58.33 46.38 -33.18
C ALA A 148 -56.95 45.69 -33.28
N ALA A 149 -56.07 45.98 -32.32
CA ALA A 149 -54.78 45.29 -32.25
C ALA A 149 -54.87 44.11 -31.29
N GLU A 150 -54.45 42.94 -31.75
CA GLU A 150 -54.38 41.73 -30.93
C GLU A 150 -53.49 41.90 -29.70
N ARG A 151 -53.86 41.15 -28.66
CA ARG A 151 -53.16 41.09 -27.37
C ARG A 151 -53.15 39.62 -26.96
N CYS A 152 -52.04 39.16 -26.38
CA CYS A 152 -51.96 37.80 -25.86
C CYS A 152 -52.79 37.66 -24.58
N ASP A 153 -54.10 37.48 -24.73
CA ASP A 153 -55.07 37.33 -23.64
C ASP A 153 -56.09 36.21 -23.89
N GLY A 154 -55.99 35.53 -25.04
CA GLY A 154 -56.83 34.39 -25.40
C GLY A 154 -58.19 34.80 -25.93
N PHE A 155 -58.37 36.08 -26.23
CA PHE A 155 -59.55 36.63 -26.89
C PHE A 155 -59.21 37.09 -28.31
N ASP A 156 -60.22 37.03 -29.18
CA ASP A 156 -60.16 37.59 -30.54
C ASP A 156 -60.51 39.07 -30.42
N ASN A 157 -59.49 39.93 -30.38
CA ASN A 157 -59.67 41.35 -30.08
C ASN A 157 -60.07 42.15 -31.33
N ASP A 158 -59.70 41.69 -32.51
CA ASP A 158 -60.00 42.33 -33.79
C ASP A 158 -61.21 41.73 -34.53
N CYS A 159 -61.83 40.71 -33.92
CA CYS A 159 -63.03 40.00 -34.35
C CYS A 159 -62.90 39.33 -35.74
N ASP A 160 -61.71 38.87 -36.14
CA ASP A 160 -61.48 38.21 -37.43
C ASP A 160 -61.69 36.67 -37.42
N GLY A 161 -61.86 36.10 -36.23
CA GLY A 161 -62.06 34.67 -35.98
C GLY A 161 -60.78 33.88 -35.73
N GLN A 162 -59.61 34.51 -35.74
CA GLN A 162 -58.37 34.00 -35.16
C GLN A 162 -58.20 34.58 -33.75
N ILE A 163 -57.43 33.89 -32.92
CA ILE A 163 -57.17 34.30 -31.54
C ILE A 163 -55.66 34.51 -31.43
N ASP A 164 -55.25 35.64 -30.85
CA ASP A 164 -53.86 35.97 -30.54
C ASP A 164 -52.92 35.97 -31.79
N GLU A 165 -53.40 36.34 -32.98
CA GLU A 165 -52.59 36.46 -34.20
C GLU A 165 -51.93 37.84 -34.37
N GLY A 166 -50.99 37.98 -35.30
CA GLY A 166 -50.39 39.28 -35.62
C GLY A 166 -49.61 39.97 -34.48
N LEU A 167 -49.41 39.29 -33.34
CA LEU A 167 -48.78 39.83 -32.15
C LEU A 167 -47.34 40.30 -32.39
N ASP A 168 -46.98 41.41 -31.76
CA ASP A 168 -45.60 41.90 -31.73
C ASP A 168 -44.90 41.33 -30.48
N PRO A 169 -43.83 40.54 -30.62
CA PRO A 169 -43.10 39.98 -29.47
C PRO A 169 -42.60 41.04 -28.47
N ARG A 170 -42.50 42.32 -28.87
CA ARG A 170 -42.16 43.44 -27.98
C ARG A 170 -43.26 43.80 -26.98
N GLN A 171 -44.48 43.27 -27.14
CA GLN A 171 -45.60 43.44 -26.21
C GLN A 171 -45.52 42.48 -25.02
N ALA A 172 -44.60 41.51 -25.05
CA ALA A 172 -44.39 40.60 -23.94
C ALA A 172 -43.94 41.33 -22.66
N PRO A 173 -44.27 40.82 -21.46
CA PRO A 173 -43.83 41.40 -20.20
C PRO A 173 -42.31 41.50 -20.12
N ALA A 174 -41.80 42.64 -19.63
CA ALA A 174 -40.36 42.85 -19.47
C ALA A 174 -39.70 41.87 -18.48
N ASP A 175 -40.48 41.31 -17.55
CA ASP A 175 -40.03 40.35 -16.54
C ASP A 175 -40.17 38.88 -17.01
N LEU A 176 -40.64 38.63 -18.25
CA LEU A 176 -40.69 37.28 -18.79
C LEU A 176 -39.24 36.79 -18.97
N PRO A 177 -38.81 35.70 -18.31
CA PRO A 177 -37.45 35.18 -18.41
C PRO A 177 -37.26 34.47 -19.75
N CYS A 178 -37.12 35.27 -20.82
CA CYS A 178 -36.94 34.81 -22.17
C CYS A 178 -35.79 35.55 -22.82
N GLY A 179 -34.81 34.79 -23.30
CA GLY A 179 -33.50 35.34 -23.60
C GLY A 179 -32.51 35.11 -22.45
N GLY A 180 -31.23 35.15 -22.77
CA GLY A 180 -30.15 34.94 -21.81
C GLY A 180 -28.80 34.88 -22.50
N PRO A 181 -27.70 34.72 -21.73
CA PRO A 181 -26.42 34.34 -22.31
C PRO A 181 -26.50 32.95 -22.96
N GLY A 182 -25.47 32.60 -23.73
CA GLY A 182 -25.36 31.27 -24.32
C GLY A 182 -26.45 30.95 -25.36
N VAL A 183 -26.94 29.72 -25.32
CA VAL A 183 -27.95 29.21 -26.27
C VAL A 183 -29.32 29.86 -26.07
N CYS A 184 -29.56 30.48 -24.91
CA CYS A 184 -30.81 31.19 -24.63
C CYS A 184 -30.94 32.51 -25.38
N ALA A 185 -29.88 32.99 -26.04
CA ALA A 185 -29.99 34.15 -26.94
C ALA A 185 -30.97 33.90 -28.10
N ASP A 186 -31.17 32.62 -28.47
CA ASP A 186 -32.08 32.18 -29.53
C ASP A 186 -33.49 31.83 -28.99
N ASP A 187 -33.76 32.05 -27.70
CA ASP A 187 -35.10 31.87 -27.14
C ASP A 187 -36.11 32.79 -27.85
N THR A 188 -37.31 32.28 -28.06
CA THR A 188 -38.38 33.03 -28.73
C THR A 188 -39.59 33.16 -27.83
N VAL A 189 -40.20 34.35 -27.85
CA VAL A 189 -41.43 34.59 -27.11
C VAL A 189 -42.62 34.20 -27.99
N GLU A 190 -43.50 33.35 -27.47
CA GLU A 190 -44.69 32.87 -28.15
C GLU A 190 -45.92 33.05 -27.25
N CYS A 191 -47.06 33.43 -27.83
CA CYS A 191 -48.33 33.44 -27.11
C CYS A 191 -48.98 32.05 -27.21
N VAL A 192 -49.24 31.40 -26.08
CA VAL A 192 -49.88 30.09 -26.01
C VAL A 192 -51.01 30.17 -25.00
N GLU A 193 -52.24 29.91 -25.44
CA GLU A 193 -53.46 29.94 -24.61
C GLU A 193 -53.65 31.26 -23.85
N GLY A 194 -53.47 32.41 -24.53
CA GLY A 194 -53.63 33.73 -23.91
C GLY A 194 -52.57 34.11 -22.88
N GLN A 195 -51.44 33.39 -22.86
CA GLN A 195 -50.31 33.70 -21.99
C GLN A 195 -49.01 33.78 -22.79
N TRP A 196 -48.22 34.83 -22.51
CA TRP A 196 -46.87 34.92 -23.04
C TRP A 196 -45.99 33.84 -22.42
N THR A 197 -45.46 32.96 -23.27
CA THR A 197 -44.56 31.88 -22.91
C THR A 197 -43.20 32.06 -23.58
N CYS A 198 -42.16 31.51 -22.95
CA CYS A 198 -40.85 31.45 -23.57
C CYS A 198 -40.61 30.07 -24.15
N ARG A 199 -40.40 30.01 -25.47
CA ARG A 199 -39.93 28.82 -26.13
C ARG A 199 -38.41 28.79 -26.07
N ARG A 200 -37.89 27.90 -25.22
CA ARG A 200 -36.46 27.68 -25.04
C ARG A 200 -35.82 27.11 -26.31
N SER A 201 -34.56 27.48 -26.53
CA SER A 201 -33.69 26.89 -27.56
C SER A 201 -33.67 25.35 -27.46
N PRO A 202 -33.62 24.61 -28.58
CA PRO A 202 -33.48 23.14 -28.57
C PRO A 202 -32.22 22.62 -27.87
N HIS A 203 -31.23 23.49 -27.67
CA HIS A 203 -29.96 23.18 -27.03
C HIS A 203 -29.96 23.50 -25.52
N TRP A 204 -31.01 24.16 -25.02
CA TRP A 204 -31.14 24.49 -23.60
C TRP A 204 -31.25 23.23 -22.74
N GLN A 205 -30.54 23.24 -21.61
CA GLN A 205 -30.54 22.21 -20.59
C GLN A 205 -30.61 22.87 -19.21
N PRO A 206 -31.32 22.31 -18.22
CA PRO A 206 -31.41 22.90 -16.88
C PRO A 206 -30.11 22.78 -16.08
N ASP A 207 -29.30 21.77 -16.36
CA ASP A 207 -27.97 21.56 -15.81
C ASP A 207 -27.01 21.37 -17.00
N GLU A 208 -25.81 21.95 -16.93
CA GLU A 208 -24.80 21.77 -17.98
C GLU A 208 -24.18 20.36 -17.89
N LEU A 209 -24.39 19.57 -18.95
CA LEU A 209 -23.93 18.17 -19.03
C LEU A 209 -22.97 17.94 -20.19
N ARG A 210 -22.61 18.99 -20.93
CA ARG A 210 -21.82 18.88 -22.17
C ARG A 210 -20.69 19.89 -22.20
N CYS A 211 -19.65 19.51 -22.93
CA CYS A 211 -18.46 20.33 -23.17
C CYS A 211 -18.45 20.79 -24.64
N ASP A 212 -19.54 21.39 -25.11
CA ASP A 212 -19.69 21.81 -26.51
C ASP A 212 -19.30 23.28 -26.77
N ASN A 213 -18.65 23.92 -25.79
CA ASN A 213 -18.32 25.36 -25.76
C ASN A 213 -19.57 26.24 -25.87
N LEU A 214 -20.71 25.71 -25.40
CA LEU A 214 -21.95 26.45 -25.28
C LEU A 214 -22.31 26.58 -23.80
N ASP A 215 -23.11 27.59 -23.51
CA ASP A 215 -23.71 27.81 -22.21
C ASP A 215 -25.18 27.39 -22.38
N ASN A 216 -25.44 26.12 -22.07
CA ASN A 216 -26.72 25.44 -22.29
C ASN A 216 -27.68 25.67 -21.13
N ASP A 217 -27.19 26.02 -19.94
CA ASP A 217 -28.01 26.36 -18.78
C ASP A 217 -28.32 27.87 -18.64
N CYS A 218 -27.56 28.68 -19.39
CA CYS A 218 -27.71 30.12 -19.53
C CYS A 218 -27.41 30.89 -18.25
N ASN A 219 -26.50 30.37 -17.42
CA ASN A 219 -26.03 31.04 -16.22
C ASN A 219 -24.89 32.05 -16.50
N GLY A 220 -24.37 32.07 -17.73
CA GLY A 220 -23.31 32.97 -18.17
C GLY A 220 -21.90 32.39 -18.12
N VAL A 221 -21.75 31.12 -17.73
CA VAL A 221 -20.49 30.38 -17.75
C VAL A 221 -20.59 29.27 -18.79
N VAL A 222 -19.56 29.14 -19.63
CA VAL A 222 -19.52 28.14 -20.70
C VAL A 222 -18.95 26.82 -20.17
N ASP A 223 -19.64 25.71 -20.45
CA ASP A 223 -19.29 24.34 -20.07
C ASP A 223 -19.01 24.16 -18.55
N ASP A 224 -19.82 24.71 -17.66
CA ASP A 224 -19.60 24.68 -16.20
C ASP A 224 -20.14 23.41 -15.52
N ILE A 225 -19.84 22.26 -16.13
CA ILE A 225 -20.20 20.94 -15.62
C ILE A 225 -19.68 20.75 -14.18
N GLU A 226 -20.52 20.16 -13.33
CA GLU A 226 -20.16 19.78 -11.96
C GLU A 226 -18.85 18.96 -11.95
N GLY A 227 -17.88 19.38 -11.13
CA GLY A 227 -16.55 18.78 -11.06
C GLY A 227 -15.50 19.40 -11.99
N ARG A 228 -15.87 20.18 -13.01
CA ARG A 228 -14.87 20.85 -13.88
C ARG A 228 -14.10 21.89 -13.07
N GLY A 229 -12.76 21.78 -13.12
CA GLY A 229 -11.86 22.65 -12.37
C GLY A 229 -11.60 22.19 -10.93
N GLU A 230 -12.24 21.10 -10.47
CA GLU A 230 -11.85 20.46 -9.20
C GLU A 230 -10.47 19.81 -9.31
N ALA A 231 -9.79 19.73 -8.17
CA ALA A 231 -8.50 19.07 -8.07
C ALA A 231 -8.67 17.56 -8.28
N CYS A 232 -7.81 16.99 -9.12
CA CYS A 232 -7.72 15.56 -9.34
C CYS A 232 -6.26 15.13 -9.22
N SER A 233 -6.03 13.83 -9.07
CA SER A 233 -4.68 13.26 -9.08
C SER A 233 -4.64 12.01 -9.94
N ALA A 234 -3.52 11.83 -10.64
CA ALA A 234 -3.23 10.63 -11.41
C ALA A 234 -1.85 10.07 -11.00
N GLY A 235 -1.71 8.75 -11.01
CA GLY A 235 -0.55 8.03 -10.50
C GLY A 235 -0.66 7.66 -9.02
N GLU A 236 0.11 6.66 -8.61
CA GLU A 236 0.25 6.22 -7.21
C GLU A 236 1.65 6.52 -6.68
N GLY A 237 1.80 6.54 -5.36
CA GLY A 237 3.09 6.78 -4.70
C GLY A 237 3.79 8.09 -5.15
N PRO A 238 5.11 8.08 -5.39
CA PRO A 238 5.89 9.25 -5.79
C PRO A 238 5.61 9.72 -7.24
N CYS A 239 5.06 8.86 -8.12
CA CYS A 239 4.61 9.25 -9.45
C CYS A 239 3.30 10.04 -9.44
N ARG A 240 2.62 10.13 -8.28
CA ARG A 240 1.38 10.88 -8.15
C ARG A 240 1.61 12.35 -8.52
N ARG A 241 0.81 12.84 -9.46
CA ARG A 241 0.76 14.26 -9.85
C ARG A 241 -0.64 14.79 -9.62
N GLU A 242 -0.70 16.06 -9.23
CA GLU A 242 -1.95 16.79 -9.09
C GLU A 242 -2.26 17.53 -10.39
N GLY A 243 -3.55 17.62 -10.70
CA GLY A 243 -4.08 18.29 -11.87
C GLY A 243 -5.47 18.82 -11.59
N VAL A 244 -6.14 19.24 -12.65
CA VAL A 244 -7.53 19.71 -12.60
C VAL A 244 -8.37 18.94 -13.61
N LEU A 245 -9.64 18.74 -13.30
CA LEU A 245 -10.58 18.12 -14.22
C LEU A 245 -10.92 19.10 -15.36
N VAL A 246 -10.70 18.67 -16.61
CA VAL A 246 -10.99 19.44 -17.82
C VAL A 246 -11.84 18.63 -18.78
N CYS A 247 -12.58 19.31 -19.64
CA CYS A 247 -13.39 18.68 -20.68
C CYS A 247 -12.56 17.79 -21.62
N ASN A 248 -12.96 16.53 -21.75
CA ASN A 248 -12.49 15.61 -22.78
C ASN A 248 -13.54 15.49 -23.90
N GLY A 249 -13.36 16.28 -24.95
CA GLY A 249 -14.30 16.32 -26.07
C GLY A 249 -15.62 17.00 -25.70
N VAL A 250 -16.74 16.52 -26.27
CA VAL A 250 -18.06 17.17 -26.18
C VAL A 250 -19.07 16.42 -25.31
N SER A 251 -18.73 15.22 -24.83
CA SER A 251 -19.66 14.29 -24.15
C SER A 251 -19.91 14.60 -22.67
N GLY A 252 -19.33 15.67 -22.14
CA GLY A 252 -19.39 16.01 -20.71
C GLY A 252 -18.46 15.16 -19.83
N GLU A 253 -17.59 14.36 -20.45
CA GLU A 253 -16.57 13.59 -19.76
C GLU A 253 -15.42 14.51 -19.32
N LEU A 254 -15.00 14.40 -18.07
CA LEU A 254 -13.92 15.19 -17.50
C LEU A 254 -12.67 14.32 -17.36
N ASP A 255 -11.59 14.72 -18.03
CA ASP A 255 -10.25 14.13 -17.87
C ASP A 255 -9.44 14.91 -16.84
N CYS A 256 -8.63 14.21 -16.08
CA CYS A 256 -7.65 14.85 -15.22
C CYS A 256 -6.44 15.34 -16.05
N THR A 257 -6.04 16.60 -15.89
CA THR A 257 -4.80 17.09 -16.53
C THR A 257 -3.52 16.57 -15.88
N ALA A 258 -3.62 15.84 -14.77
CA ALA A 258 -2.46 15.26 -14.11
C ALA A 258 -1.82 14.22 -15.04
N ASN A 259 -0.59 14.48 -15.45
CA ASN A 259 0.21 13.51 -16.18
C ASN A 259 1.18 12.87 -15.16
N PRO A 260 0.95 11.62 -14.72
CA PRO A 260 1.85 10.96 -13.79
C PRO A 260 3.24 10.81 -14.42
N ASP A 261 4.27 10.77 -13.58
CA ASP A 261 5.61 10.47 -14.06
C ASP A 261 5.67 9.05 -14.63
N GLN A 262 6.54 8.82 -15.62
CA GLN A 262 6.69 7.50 -16.20
C GLN A 262 7.38 6.57 -15.19
N PRO A 263 6.87 5.33 -15.01
CA PRO A 263 7.48 4.36 -14.11
C PRO A 263 8.91 4.09 -14.57
N GLN A 264 9.86 4.24 -13.65
CA GLN A 264 11.27 3.92 -13.86
C GLN A 264 11.58 2.54 -13.27
N PRO A 265 12.59 1.82 -13.77
CA PRO A 265 12.99 0.56 -13.14
C PRO A 265 13.39 0.78 -11.67
N GLU A 266 12.92 -0.11 -10.80
CA GLU A 266 13.19 -0.11 -9.37
C GLU A 266 14.67 -0.08 -9.02
N ARG A 267 14.96 0.63 -7.93
CA ARG A 267 16.28 0.76 -7.32
C ARG A 267 16.11 0.64 -5.82
N CYS A 268 17.14 0.19 -5.12
CA CYS A 268 17.11 0.14 -3.65
C CYS A 268 17.30 1.55 -3.05
N ASN A 269 16.40 2.50 -3.27
CA ASN A 269 16.54 3.90 -2.81
C ASN A 269 15.47 4.32 -1.80
N GLY A 270 14.64 3.38 -1.34
CA GLY A 270 13.50 3.63 -0.46
C GLY A 270 12.34 4.35 -1.15
N ILE A 271 12.30 4.33 -2.48
CA ILE A 271 11.29 5.01 -3.30
C ILE A 271 10.74 3.98 -4.30
N ASP A 272 9.42 3.91 -4.39
CA ASP A 272 8.67 3.18 -5.43
C ASP A 272 8.85 3.89 -6.78
N ASP A 273 9.96 3.61 -7.48
CA ASP A 273 10.40 4.26 -8.72
C ASP A 273 9.53 3.85 -9.93
N ASP A 274 8.97 2.64 -9.89
CA ASP A 274 8.11 2.05 -10.91
C ASP A 274 6.61 2.21 -10.61
N CYS A 275 6.29 2.74 -9.43
CA CYS A 275 4.97 3.18 -9.01
C CYS A 275 3.93 2.05 -9.03
N ASN A 276 4.35 0.84 -8.65
CA ASN A 276 3.52 -0.35 -8.54
C ASN A 276 2.93 -0.54 -7.11
N GLY A 277 3.33 0.30 -6.16
CA GLY A 277 2.85 0.29 -4.78
C GLY A 277 3.71 -0.54 -3.80
N VAL A 278 4.81 -1.12 -4.27
CA VAL A 278 5.83 -1.79 -3.45
C VAL A 278 7.12 -0.97 -3.52
N VAL A 279 7.77 -0.77 -2.38
CA VAL A 279 9.04 -0.01 -2.33
C VAL A 279 10.19 -0.98 -2.54
N ASP A 280 11.11 -0.61 -3.44
CA ASP A 280 12.38 -1.30 -3.71
C ASP A 280 12.20 -2.78 -4.15
N ASP A 281 11.19 -3.11 -4.96
CA ASP A 281 10.94 -4.48 -5.48
C ASP A 281 11.81 -4.83 -6.70
N VAL A 282 13.12 -4.59 -6.56
CA VAL A 282 14.10 -4.98 -7.56
C VAL A 282 14.03 -6.50 -7.78
N ALA A 283 13.90 -6.94 -9.03
CA ALA A 283 13.60 -8.35 -9.41
C ALA A 283 14.58 -9.44 -8.91
N GLU A 284 15.68 -9.05 -8.27
CA GLU A 284 16.71 -9.93 -7.70
C GLU A 284 16.76 -9.83 -6.17
N ALA A 285 16.10 -8.85 -5.55
CA ALA A 285 15.97 -8.74 -4.11
C ALA A 285 15.28 -9.98 -3.54
N GLY A 286 15.85 -10.52 -2.46
CA GLY A 286 15.38 -11.72 -1.80
C GLY A 286 15.76 -13.05 -2.48
N THR A 287 16.53 -12.99 -3.56
CA THR A 287 17.00 -14.20 -4.24
C THR A 287 18.37 -14.64 -3.72
N ARG A 288 18.67 -15.94 -3.85
CA ARG A 288 19.95 -16.54 -3.45
C ARG A 288 21.12 -15.91 -4.20
N CYS A 289 22.16 -15.53 -3.47
CA CYS A 289 23.44 -15.07 -4.00
C CYS A 289 24.58 -15.93 -3.45
N GLU A 290 25.69 -16.01 -4.18
CA GLU A 290 26.89 -16.75 -3.78
C GLU A 290 28.12 -15.85 -3.95
N LEU A 291 28.95 -15.78 -2.91
CA LEU A 291 30.21 -15.04 -2.91
C LEU A 291 31.31 -15.90 -2.30
N GLY A 292 32.53 -15.83 -2.85
CA GLY A 292 33.68 -16.66 -2.46
C GLY A 292 33.96 -17.78 -3.46
N GLU A 293 35.13 -18.39 -3.36
CA GLU A 293 35.59 -19.53 -4.17
C GLU A 293 35.86 -20.71 -3.23
N GLY A 294 35.76 -21.95 -3.74
CA GLY A 294 36.13 -23.14 -2.98
C GLY A 294 35.30 -23.36 -1.71
N ALA A 295 35.96 -23.72 -0.60
CA ALA A 295 35.30 -23.92 0.70
C ALA A 295 34.92 -22.61 1.40
N CYS A 296 35.39 -21.48 0.87
CA CYS A 296 35.08 -20.15 1.38
C CYS A 296 33.81 -19.57 0.75
N ALA A 297 33.26 -20.22 -0.28
CA ALA A 297 32.01 -19.81 -0.89
C ALA A 297 30.87 -19.87 0.14
N ALA A 298 30.28 -18.71 0.40
CA ALA A 298 29.10 -18.59 1.22
C ALA A 298 27.88 -18.27 0.36
N ILE A 299 26.76 -18.83 0.77
CA ILE A 299 25.45 -18.53 0.22
C ILE A 299 24.83 -17.44 1.09
N GLY A 300 24.19 -16.48 0.45
CA GLY A 300 23.38 -15.47 1.12
C GLY A 300 22.20 -15.08 0.25
N GLU A 301 21.68 -13.90 0.52
CA GLU A 301 20.52 -13.33 -0.13
C GLU A 301 20.87 -11.95 -0.68
N TRP A 302 20.34 -11.61 -1.86
CA TRP A 302 20.43 -10.26 -2.39
C TRP A 302 19.53 -9.33 -1.57
N LEU A 303 20.15 -8.51 -0.74
CA LEU A 303 19.46 -7.50 0.06
C LEU A 303 19.57 -6.13 -0.60
N CYS A 304 18.55 -5.31 -0.42
CA CYS A 304 18.60 -3.92 -0.85
C CYS A 304 19.50 -3.10 0.07
N ASN A 305 20.42 -2.33 -0.50
CA ASN A 305 21.21 -1.32 0.23
C ASN A 305 20.71 0.09 -0.13
N PRO A 306 19.93 0.74 0.76
CA PRO A 306 19.42 2.10 0.56
C PRO A 306 20.52 3.14 0.35
N ALA A 307 21.64 3.01 1.05
CA ALA A 307 22.75 3.96 0.99
C ALA A 307 23.49 3.92 -0.35
N GLN A 308 23.59 2.75 -0.98
CA GLN A 308 24.28 2.57 -2.25
C GLN A 308 23.34 2.50 -3.47
N GLN A 309 22.02 2.52 -3.25
CA GLN A 309 21.01 2.43 -4.29
C GLN A 309 21.17 1.22 -5.21
N ARG A 310 21.57 0.08 -4.64
CA ARG A 310 21.82 -1.19 -5.35
C ARG A 310 21.64 -2.40 -4.43
N LEU A 311 21.52 -3.57 -5.03
CA LEU A 311 21.56 -4.84 -4.31
C LEU A 311 22.98 -5.13 -3.83
N PHE A 312 23.08 -5.73 -2.64
CA PHE A 312 24.30 -6.33 -2.13
C PHE A 312 23.99 -7.75 -1.65
N CYS A 313 24.96 -8.64 -1.75
CA CYS A 313 24.79 -10.01 -1.31
C CYS A 313 25.13 -10.10 0.19
N SER A 314 24.22 -10.66 0.99
CA SER A 314 24.41 -10.85 2.43
C SER A 314 25.34 -12.01 2.78
N ALA A 315 25.79 -12.78 1.77
CA ALA A 315 26.73 -13.87 1.97
C ALA A 315 27.98 -13.35 2.68
N ARG A 316 28.40 -14.07 3.71
CA ARG A 316 29.65 -13.82 4.46
C ARG A 316 30.62 -14.95 4.14
N PRO A 317 31.48 -14.81 3.12
CA PRO A 317 32.48 -15.83 2.78
C PRO A 317 33.34 -16.15 4.00
N ALA A 318 33.72 -17.42 4.17
CA ALA A 318 34.64 -17.79 5.23
C ALA A 318 35.98 -17.04 5.03
N MET A 319 36.62 -16.64 6.12
CA MET A 319 37.93 -16.00 6.03
C MET A 319 38.97 -17.00 5.52
N PRO A 320 39.89 -16.58 4.63
CA PRO A 320 40.97 -17.44 4.17
C PRO A 320 41.83 -17.87 5.35
N ALA A 321 41.92 -19.17 5.55
CA ALA A 321 42.74 -19.82 6.55
C ALA A 321 44.06 -20.30 5.93
N ASP A 322 45.00 -20.77 6.75
CA ASP A 322 46.19 -21.43 6.21
C ASP A 322 45.79 -22.77 5.55
N GLU A 323 46.35 -23.05 4.37
CA GLU A 323 46.13 -24.29 3.63
C GLU A 323 46.44 -25.54 4.47
N ILE A 324 45.45 -26.43 4.54
CA ILE A 324 45.55 -27.78 5.06
C ILE A 324 45.20 -28.76 3.94
N CYS A 325 45.83 -29.93 3.93
CA CYS A 325 45.71 -30.89 2.83
C CYS A 325 44.45 -31.77 3.00
N ASP A 326 43.28 -31.16 2.91
CA ASP A 326 41.98 -31.81 3.10
C ASP A 326 41.13 -31.82 1.81
N GLY A 327 41.72 -31.43 0.68
CA GLY A 327 41.04 -31.38 -0.62
C GLY A 327 40.06 -30.23 -0.74
N ARG A 328 40.18 -29.22 0.13
CA ARG A 328 39.42 -27.97 0.11
C ARG A 328 40.38 -26.80 -0.05
N ASP A 329 39.95 -25.81 -0.83
CA ASP A 329 40.60 -24.51 -0.93
C ASP A 329 40.26 -23.71 0.34
N ASN A 330 41.18 -23.72 1.31
CA ASN A 330 40.99 -23.16 2.65
C ASN A 330 41.53 -21.74 2.75
N ASP A 331 42.50 -21.37 1.89
CA ASP A 331 43.03 -20.01 1.75
C ASP A 331 42.34 -19.17 0.66
N CYS A 332 41.32 -19.74 0.03
CA CYS A 332 40.39 -19.11 -0.89
C CYS A 332 41.08 -18.48 -2.13
N ASP A 333 42.21 -19.03 -2.56
CA ASP A 333 42.99 -18.47 -3.68
C ASP A 333 42.60 -19.03 -5.06
N GLY A 334 41.69 -20.02 -5.07
CA GLY A 334 41.08 -20.62 -6.25
C GLY A 334 41.76 -21.88 -6.75
N GLU A 335 42.82 -22.34 -6.08
CA GLU A 335 43.46 -23.61 -6.30
C GLU A 335 43.33 -24.47 -5.01
N VAL A 336 43.63 -25.77 -5.04
CA VAL A 336 43.32 -26.70 -3.92
C VAL A 336 44.60 -27.36 -3.40
N ASP A 337 44.89 -27.20 -2.11
CA ASP A 337 46.04 -27.76 -1.37
C ASP A 337 47.39 -27.10 -1.76
N GLU A 338 47.46 -25.77 -1.64
CA GLU A 338 48.37 -24.84 -2.33
C GLU A 338 49.61 -24.39 -1.54
N GLY A 339 50.28 -25.28 -0.80
CA GLY A 339 51.30 -24.86 0.20
C GLY A 339 52.67 -25.52 0.02
N GLN A 340 53.74 -24.73 -0.23
CA GLN A 340 55.11 -25.27 -0.27
C GLN A 340 55.56 -25.85 1.08
N GLY A 341 55.37 -27.15 1.27
CA GLY A 341 56.01 -27.96 2.30
C GLY A 341 55.12 -28.45 3.44
N LEU A 342 53.79 -28.24 3.38
CA LEU A 342 52.84 -28.75 4.37
C LEU A 342 51.98 -29.92 3.85
N CYS A 343 51.87 -30.10 2.54
CA CYS A 343 51.35 -31.33 1.96
C CYS A 343 52.52 -32.28 1.65
N PRO A 344 52.69 -33.37 2.44
CA PRO A 344 53.62 -34.41 2.04
C PRO A 344 53.18 -34.94 0.67
N ASP A 345 54.10 -34.92 -0.29
CA ASP A 345 53.94 -35.55 -1.60
C ASP A 345 53.29 -36.95 -1.45
N PRO A 346 52.38 -37.34 -2.36
CA PRO A 346 51.54 -38.52 -2.21
C PRO A 346 52.40 -39.78 -2.34
N VAL A 347 52.74 -40.42 -1.22
CA VAL A 347 53.35 -41.74 -1.24
C VAL A 347 52.80 -42.64 -0.14
N GLU A 348 51.53 -43.04 -0.20
CA GLU A 348 51.05 -44.23 0.50
C GLU A 348 50.05 -44.96 -0.42
N GLN A 349 50.37 -46.19 -0.80
CA GLN A 349 49.63 -47.00 -1.77
C GLN A 349 49.64 -48.44 -1.27
N CYS A 350 48.52 -49.16 -1.40
CA CYS A 350 48.43 -50.63 -1.27
C CYS A 350 49.41 -51.26 -2.31
N ASN A 351 50.68 -51.47 -1.92
CA ASN A 351 51.81 -51.66 -2.84
C ASN A 351 52.60 -52.97 -2.60
N GLY A 352 52.11 -53.86 -1.73
CA GLY A 352 52.76 -55.10 -1.37
C GLY A 352 53.74 -54.99 -0.19
N LEU A 353 53.65 -53.93 0.60
CA LEU A 353 54.43 -53.67 1.80
C LEU A 353 53.49 -53.31 2.96
N ASP A 354 53.80 -53.79 4.16
CA ASP A 354 53.15 -53.43 5.43
C ASP A 354 53.69 -52.06 5.86
N ASP A 355 53.12 -51.00 5.28
CA ASP A 355 53.62 -49.64 5.43
C ASP A 355 53.10 -48.97 6.73
N ASP A 356 51.99 -49.44 7.31
CA ASP A 356 51.43 -49.00 8.61
C ASP A 356 51.94 -49.80 9.83
N GLY A 357 52.56 -50.97 9.60
CA GLY A 357 53.19 -51.79 10.62
C GLY A 357 52.21 -52.61 11.48
N ASP A 358 50.96 -52.78 11.05
CA ASP A 358 49.94 -53.55 11.77
C ASP A 358 50.08 -55.07 11.56
N GLY A 359 50.94 -55.49 10.63
CA GLY A 359 51.25 -56.88 10.32
C GLY A 359 50.38 -57.48 9.21
N ARG A 360 49.54 -56.68 8.56
CA ARG A 360 48.79 -56.97 7.34
C ARG A 360 49.41 -56.13 6.21
N VAL A 361 49.25 -56.61 4.97
CA VAL A 361 50.09 -56.14 3.85
C VAL A 361 49.28 -55.54 2.71
N ASP A 362 48.05 -56.03 2.46
CA ASP A 362 47.18 -55.57 1.36
C ASP A 362 45.80 -56.26 1.43
N PHE A 363 44.83 -55.75 0.67
CA PHE A 363 43.59 -56.47 0.35
C PHE A 363 43.88 -57.88 -0.21
N PRO A 364 43.15 -58.94 0.21
CA PRO A 364 41.95 -58.95 1.04
C PRO A 364 42.20 -59.16 2.54
N ASP A 365 43.45 -59.24 2.96
CA ASP A 365 43.83 -59.60 4.33
C ASP A 365 43.94 -58.36 5.24
N ASP A 366 43.91 -57.16 4.65
CA ASP A 366 43.94 -55.86 5.31
C ASP A 366 42.60 -55.10 5.18
N PRO A 367 41.82 -54.91 6.26
CA PRO A 367 40.57 -54.15 6.27
C PRO A 367 40.76 -52.65 6.02
N SER A 368 41.95 -52.12 6.25
CA SER A 368 42.30 -50.72 6.01
C SER A 368 42.48 -50.43 4.52
N CYS A 369 42.73 -51.46 3.68
CA CYS A 369 42.69 -51.40 2.20
C CYS A 369 41.35 -51.99 1.68
N PRO A 370 40.28 -51.18 1.51
CA PRO A 370 38.93 -51.68 1.14
C PRO A 370 38.85 -52.29 -0.28
N ALA A 371 39.87 -52.15 -1.11
CA ALA A 371 39.95 -52.75 -2.45
C ALA A 371 41.41 -52.97 -2.89
N ALA A 372 41.63 -53.87 -3.86
CA ALA A 372 42.94 -54.17 -4.46
C ALA A 372 43.64 -52.98 -5.17
N PHE A 373 42.97 -51.83 -5.25
CA PHE A 373 43.48 -50.58 -5.82
C PHE A 373 43.16 -49.37 -4.92
N GLY A 374 42.97 -49.61 -3.61
CA GLY A 374 42.76 -48.55 -2.62
C GLY A 374 44.01 -47.67 -2.44
N THR A 375 43.83 -46.51 -1.84
CA THR A 375 44.87 -45.46 -1.73
C THR A 375 45.19 -45.04 -0.29
N SER A 376 44.73 -45.78 0.72
CA SER A 376 45.02 -45.46 2.12
C SER A 376 45.03 -46.73 2.97
N GLU A 377 46.00 -46.82 3.89
CA GLU A 377 46.13 -47.88 4.91
C GLU A 377 45.89 -47.34 6.34
N ASN A 378 45.61 -46.04 6.51
CA ASN A 378 45.51 -45.38 7.83
C ASN A 378 44.07 -44.96 8.18
N GLY A 379 43.13 -45.90 8.17
CA GLY A 379 41.77 -45.68 8.70
C GLY A 379 41.70 -46.01 10.20
N PRO A 380 41.01 -45.21 11.05
CA PRO A 380 40.59 -45.74 12.35
C PRO A 380 39.75 -47.00 12.12
N PRO A 381 39.81 -48.04 12.99
CA PRO A 381 38.88 -49.15 12.88
C PRO A 381 37.47 -48.55 12.90
N GLY A 382 36.65 -48.91 11.91
CA GLY A 382 35.26 -48.47 11.85
C GLY A 382 34.64 -48.63 13.24
N ARG A 383 34.19 -47.51 13.82
CA ARG A 383 33.34 -47.52 15.01
C ARG A 383 32.01 -48.12 14.55
N ARG A 384 31.34 -48.91 15.41
CA ARG A 384 30.14 -49.68 15.02
C ARG A 384 29.16 -48.80 14.25
N CYS A 385 28.83 -47.63 14.78
CA CYS A 385 27.99 -46.59 14.18
C CYS A 385 28.51 -45.89 12.91
N SER A 386 29.52 -46.44 12.24
CA SER A 386 30.16 -45.92 11.02
C SER A 386 30.88 -46.99 10.20
N ASP A 387 30.73 -48.28 10.53
CA ASP A 387 31.46 -49.39 9.92
C ASP A 387 30.66 -50.13 8.83
N GLY A 388 29.42 -49.68 8.56
CA GLY A 388 28.56 -50.21 7.51
C GLY A 388 28.04 -51.61 7.81
N ALA A 389 28.16 -52.08 9.06
CA ALA A 389 27.66 -53.36 9.52
C ALA A 389 26.63 -53.17 10.63
N ASP A 390 25.62 -54.03 10.58
CA ASP A 390 24.61 -54.21 11.63
C ASP A 390 25.26 -55.02 12.77
N ASN A 391 25.87 -54.34 13.75
CA ASN A 391 26.68 -54.99 14.78
C ASN A 391 25.82 -55.59 15.92
N ASP A 392 24.55 -55.21 16.03
CA ASP A 392 23.63 -55.69 17.07
C ASP A 392 22.55 -56.66 16.51
N LEU A 393 22.42 -56.73 15.18
CA LEU A 393 21.60 -57.64 14.37
C LEU A 393 20.10 -57.30 14.36
N ASP A 394 19.73 -56.04 14.54
CA ASP A 394 18.34 -55.57 14.48
C ASP A 394 17.86 -55.24 13.05
N GLY A 395 18.79 -55.06 12.12
CA GLY A 395 18.56 -54.77 10.70
C GLY A 395 18.77 -53.32 10.28
N LEU A 396 19.16 -52.44 11.21
CA LEU A 396 19.59 -51.06 10.99
C LEU A 396 21.13 -51.01 11.03
N ILE A 397 21.72 -49.94 10.48
CA ILE A 397 23.19 -49.78 10.40
C ILE A 397 23.59 -48.33 10.64
N ASP A 398 24.73 -48.13 11.29
CA ASP A 398 25.36 -46.83 11.45
C ASP A 398 24.42 -45.77 12.07
N LEU A 399 24.42 -44.51 11.61
CA LEU A 399 23.52 -43.47 12.12
C LEU A 399 22.02 -43.73 11.93
N ALA A 400 21.65 -44.74 11.14
CA ALA A 400 20.25 -45.15 11.02
C ALA A 400 19.84 -46.14 12.12
N ASP A 401 20.79 -46.60 12.92
CA ASP A 401 20.61 -47.49 14.08
C ASP A 401 20.27 -46.65 15.34
N PRO A 402 19.18 -46.95 16.07
CA PRO A 402 18.78 -46.22 17.28
C PRO A 402 19.77 -46.37 18.45
N GLY A 403 20.65 -47.38 18.41
CA GLY A 403 21.78 -47.51 19.32
C GLY A 403 22.86 -46.45 19.12
N CYS A 404 22.85 -45.71 18.01
CA CYS A 404 23.90 -44.74 17.66
C CYS A 404 23.56 -43.29 18.00
N GLU A 405 24.29 -42.72 18.97
CA GLU A 405 24.19 -41.28 19.30
C GLU A 405 24.99 -40.41 18.31
N SER A 406 26.06 -40.95 17.69
CA SER A 406 26.89 -40.24 16.72
C SER A 406 27.79 -41.16 15.90
N THR A 407 28.42 -40.64 14.84
CA THR A 407 29.42 -41.38 14.02
C THR A 407 30.68 -41.81 14.78
N ARG A 408 30.86 -41.36 16.02
CA ARG A 408 32.00 -41.69 16.87
C ARG A 408 31.66 -42.67 17.98
N ASP A 409 30.38 -43.03 18.09
CA ASP A 409 29.84 -43.97 19.05
C ASP A 409 30.24 -45.42 18.68
N ASP A 410 30.53 -46.25 19.68
CA ASP A 410 30.98 -47.63 19.52
C ASP A 410 30.00 -48.68 20.05
N ASP A 411 28.79 -48.25 20.40
CA ASP A 411 27.65 -49.09 20.76
C ASP A 411 26.53 -48.93 19.73
N GLU A 412 26.02 -50.04 19.23
CA GLU A 412 24.84 -50.12 18.34
C GLU A 412 23.69 -50.82 19.09
N ALA A 413 23.83 -51.07 20.40
CA ALA A 413 22.77 -51.73 21.15
C ALA A 413 21.64 -50.75 21.44
N ASP A 414 20.45 -51.06 20.91
CA ASP A 414 19.23 -50.32 21.19
C ASP A 414 18.99 -50.09 22.71
N PRO A 415 18.53 -48.89 23.10
CA PRO A 415 17.93 -48.68 24.41
C PRO A 415 16.71 -49.60 24.62
N ASP A 416 16.39 -49.94 25.88
CA ASP A 416 15.22 -50.79 26.21
C ASP A 416 13.89 -50.10 25.79
N GLY A 417 13.49 -50.29 24.53
CA GLY A 417 12.35 -49.64 23.89
C GLY A 417 12.80 -48.60 22.86
N ALA A 418 12.21 -48.65 21.67
CA ALA A 418 12.51 -47.72 20.59
C ALA A 418 12.30 -46.25 21.04
N PRO A 419 13.26 -45.34 20.76
CA PRO A 419 13.15 -43.90 21.02
C PRO A 419 11.91 -43.30 20.36
N ALA A 420 11.43 -42.14 20.84
CA ALA A 420 10.29 -41.46 20.24
C ALA A 420 10.50 -41.20 18.74
N CYS A 421 11.74 -40.88 18.36
CA CYS A 421 12.13 -40.62 16.98
C CYS A 421 12.48 -41.85 16.12
N ALA A 422 12.22 -43.07 16.63
CA ALA A 422 12.40 -44.31 15.88
C ALA A 422 11.39 -45.42 16.26
N ASN A 423 10.16 -45.08 16.67
CA ASN A 423 9.18 -46.06 17.19
C ASN A 423 7.94 -46.30 16.30
N ASP A 424 7.92 -45.78 15.07
CA ASP A 424 6.82 -45.79 14.12
C ASP A 424 5.54 -45.08 14.64
N ALA A 425 5.65 -44.14 15.58
CA ALA A 425 4.54 -43.39 16.13
C ALA A 425 4.80 -41.88 16.14
N ASP A 426 3.86 -41.15 15.55
CA ASP A 426 3.69 -39.70 15.64
C ASP A 426 3.33 -39.30 17.10
N ASP A 427 4.33 -39.25 17.99
CA ASP A 427 4.17 -38.98 19.43
C ASP A 427 3.84 -37.50 19.70
N ASP A 428 4.09 -36.60 18.75
CA ASP A 428 3.76 -35.17 18.84
C ASP A 428 2.51 -34.73 18.04
N ALA A 429 1.98 -35.61 17.19
CA ALA A 429 0.78 -35.44 16.39
C ALA A 429 0.87 -34.34 15.31
N ASP A 430 2.07 -34.04 14.81
CA ASP A 430 2.28 -33.08 13.72
C ASP A 430 2.07 -33.69 12.32
N GLY A 431 2.02 -35.03 12.25
CA GLY A 431 1.76 -35.81 11.05
C GLY A 431 3.00 -36.31 10.31
N ALA A 432 4.20 -35.99 10.79
CA ALA A 432 5.39 -36.81 10.63
C ALA A 432 5.36 -37.94 11.69
N THR A 433 6.41 -38.74 11.81
CA THR A 433 6.30 -40.01 12.56
C THR A 433 7.61 -40.46 13.15
N ASP A 434 8.73 -40.19 12.48
CA ASP A 434 10.07 -40.53 12.96
C ASP A 434 11.12 -39.80 12.09
N TRP A 435 12.36 -39.78 12.56
CA TRP A 435 13.51 -39.36 11.76
C TRP A 435 13.68 -40.25 10.51
N PRO A 436 14.09 -39.72 9.34
CA PRO A 436 14.52 -38.36 9.02
C PRO A 436 13.41 -37.45 8.48
N ASP A 437 12.18 -37.97 8.41
CA ASP A 437 11.05 -37.28 7.80
C ASP A 437 10.35 -36.34 8.79
N ASP A 438 10.63 -36.50 10.08
CA ASP A 438 10.19 -35.65 11.19
C ASP A 438 11.21 -34.55 11.53
N ALA A 439 10.76 -33.29 11.52
CA ALA A 439 11.60 -32.12 11.79
C ALA A 439 11.90 -31.91 13.27
N GLY A 440 11.08 -32.48 14.17
CA GLY A 440 11.30 -32.42 15.60
C GLY A 440 12.31 -33.44 16.13
N CYS A 441 12.78 -34.34 15.26
CA CYS A 441 13.85 -35.29 15.56
C CYS A 441 15.21 -34.84 15.00
N ALA A 442 16.23 -34.68 15.87
CA ALA A 442 17.60 -34.41 15.41
C ALA A 442 18.34 -35.70 15.02
N GLY A 443 17.91 -36.85 15.54
CA GLY A 443 18.37 -38.19 15.14
C GLY A 443 17.43 -39.31 15.63
N ALA A 444 17.63 -40.52 15.09
CA ALA A 444 16.82 -41.71 15.43
C ALA A 444 16.92 -42.12 16.92
N GLY A 445 18.01 -41.76 17.60
CA GLY A 445 18.22 -42.00 19.02
C GLY A 445 17.47 -41.03 19.97
N ASP A 446 16.79 -40.01 19.44
CA ASP A 446 16.18 -38.97 20.27
C ASP A 446 14.91 -39.44 20.99
N LEU A 447 14.81 -39.07 22.27
CA LEU A 447 13.69 -39.43 23.14
C LEU A 447 12.53 -38.43 23.07
N CYS A 448 12.66 -37.35 22.29
CA CYS A 448 11.67 -36.30 22.12
C CYS A 448 11.51 -36.01 20.63
N GLU A 449 10.27 -36.03 20.15
CA GLU A 449 9.90 -35.78 18.74
C GLU A 449 9.38 -34.35 18.52
N GLN A 450 9.22 -33.54 19.57
CA GLN A 450 8.70 -32.16 19.44
C GLN A 450 9.81 -31.16 19.03
N GLU A 451 9.56 -30.36 17.99
CA GLU A 451 10.48 -29.29 17.56
C GLU A 451 10.83 -28.34 18.74
N GLY A 452 12.13 -28.16 18.98
CA GLY A 452 12.63 -27.28 20.04
C GLY A 452 12.62 -27.88 21.45
N PHE A 453 12.31 -29.17 21.60
CA PHE A 453 12.34 -29.85 22.89
C PHE A 453 13.61 -30.70 23.06
N ALA A 454 14.06 -30.85 24.31
CA ALA A 454 15.12 -31.79 24.68
C ALA A 454 14.67 -32.66 25.87
N PHE A 455 15.20 -33.89 25.93
CA PHE A 455 14.89 -34.81 27.03
C PHE A 455 15.68 -34.42 28.30
N CYS A 456 15.04 -33.70 29.21
CA CYS A 456 15.63 -33.22 30.47
C CYS A 456 14.97 -33.90 31.67
N ASP A 457 15.77 -34.51 32.55
CA ASP A 457 15.32 -35.12 33.81
C ASP A 457 14.11 -36.09 33.68
N GLY A 458 14.02 -36.80 32.56
CA GLY A 458 12.98 -37.80 32.32
C GLY A 458 11.72 -37.28 31.61
N ALA A 459 11.75 -36.05 31.09
CA ALA A 459 10.65 -35.46 30.32
C ALA A 459 11.17 -34.60 29.17
N CYS A 460 10.37 -34.45 28.12
CA CYS A 460 10.65 -33.47 27.06
C CYS A 460 10.34 -32.06 27.58
N ILE A 461 11.34 -31.20 27.56
CA ILE A 461 11.26 -29.81 27.99
C ILE A 461 11.54 -28.91 26.79
N ASP A 462 10.70 -27.88 26.63
CA ASP A 462 10.88 -26.83 25.63
C ASP A 462 12.16 -26.06 25.96
N VAL A 463 13.22 -26.22 25.17
CA VAL A 463 14.47 -25.52 25.40
C VAL A 463 14.49 -24.15 24.73
N GLN A 464 13.45 -23.76 23.98
CA GLN A 464 13.36 -22.45 23.34
C GLN A 464 12.95 -21.35 24.32
N ASP A 465 12.07 -21.69 25.28
CA ASP A 465 11.45 -20.73 26.20
C ASP A 465 11.62 -21.07 27.70
N ASP A 466 12.10 -22.27 28.06
CA ASP A 466 12.28 -22.63 29.48
C ASP A 466 13.51 -21.96 30.09
N GLU A 467 13.28 -20.99 30.98
CA GLU A 467 14.31 -20.23 31.71
C GLU A 467 15.28 -21.11 32.53
N ASN A 468 14.98 -22.39 32.78
CA ASN A 468 15.84 -23.31 33.52
C ASN A 468 16.58 -24.30 32.61
N ASN A 469 16.22 -24.37 31.33
CA ASN A 469 16.75 -25.32 30.34
C ASN A 469 17.02 -24.65 28.98
N CYS A 470 17.37 -23.37 29.00
CA CYS A 470 17.42 -22.51 27.83
C CYS A 470 18.52 -22.93 26.83
N GLY A 471 18.12 -23.42 25.66
CA GLY A 471 18.95 -23.97 24.58
C GLY A 471 19.53 -25.35 24.86
N ARG A 472 19.50 -25.82 26.12
CA ARG A 472 19.88 -27.18 26.52
C ARG A 472 19.46 -27.45 27.97
N CYS A 473 19.31 -28.73 28.31
CA CYS A 473 19.00 -29.16 29.67
C CYS A 473 19.97 -28.58 30.73
N GLY A 474 19.40 -28.05 31.81
CA GLY A 474 20.14 -27.52 32.96
C GLY A 474 20.82 -26.16 32.75
N ARG A 475 20.57 -25.47 31.62
CA ARG A 475 21.02 -24.09 31.40
C ARG A 475 19.97 -23.10 31.94
N VAL A 476 20.24 -22.58 33.13
CA VAL A 476 19.36 -21.60 33.81
C VAL A 476 19.76 -20.17 33.45
N CYS A 477 18.80 -19.36 33.01
CA CYS A 477 18.97 -17.94 32.75
C CYS A 477 19.12 -17.14 34.05
N GLU A 478 19.88 -16.05 33.99
CA GLU A 478 20.07 -15.18 35.16
C GLU A 478 18.74 -14.54 35.59
N ALA A 479 18.60 -14.25 36.89
CA ALA A 479 17.32 -13.79 37.44
C ALA A 479 16.82 -12.50 36.77
N GLY A 480 15.72 -12.61 36.03
CA GLY A 480 15.11 -11.51 35.28
C GLY A 480 15.47 -11.49 33.79
N VAL A 481 16.19 -12.50 33.30
CA VAL A 481 16.48 -12.73 31.89
C VAL A 481 15.55 -13.82 31.34
N GLU A 482 14.79 -13.49 30.31
CA GLU A 482 13.88 -14.41 29.63
C GLU A 482 14.65 -15.32 28.67
N CYS A 483 14.22 -16.58 28.48
CA CYS A 483 14.74 -17.43 27.40
C CYS A 483 13.98 -17.08 26.11
N LEU A 484 14.70 -16.74 25.05
CA LEU A 484 14.16 -16.42 23.73
C LEU A 484 14.94 -17.23 22.69
N GLU A 485 14.25 -18.10 21.96
CA GLU A 485 14.82 -18.94 20.88
C GLU A 485 16.05 -19.75 21.33
N GLY A 486 16.01 -20.30 22.54
CA GLY A 486 17.10 -21.13 23.09
C GLY A 486 18.31 -20.35 23.61
N ALA A 487 18.19 -19.02 23.70
CA ALA A 487 19.18 -18.16 24.31
C ALA A 487 18.56 -17.32 25.44
N CYS A 488 19.25 -17.21 26.58
CA CYS A 488 18.85 -16.25 27.61
C CYS A 488 19.02 -14.84 27.02
N GLY A 489 17.91 -14.12 26.80
CA GLY A 489 17.80 -12.84 26.09
C GLY A 489 18.86 -11.84 26.57
N GLY A 490 19.72 -11.41 25.64
CA GLY A 490 21.00 -10.79 25.97
C GLY A 490 21.31 -9.57 25.12
N LEU A 491 22.17 -8.72 25.69
CA LEU A 491 23.01 -7.74 25.02
C LEU A 491 23.23 -8.07 23.53
N PHE A 492 22.88 -7.16 22.62
CA PHE A 492 23.25 -7.31 21.21
C PHE A 492 24.77 -7.44 21.08
N PHE A 493 25.27 -8.62 20.72
CA PHE A 493 26.69 -8.91 20.75
C PHE A 493 27.08 -9.76 19.54
N TYR A 494 28.18 -9.40 18.88
CA TYR A 494 28.73 -10.15 17.75
C TYR A 494 30.25 -10.26 17.87
N GLU A 495 30.79 -11.29 17.24
CA GLU A 495 32.23 -11.49 17.07
C GLU A 495 32.77 -10.69 15.89
N GLY A 496 33.97 -10.12 16.04
CA GLY A 496 34.65 -9.35 14.99
C GLY A 496 34.26 -7.87 14.94
N ILE A 497 34.39 -7.29 13.75
CA ILE A 497 34.16 -5.86 13.49
C ILE A 497 32.90 -5.71 12.66
N GLY A 498 31.89 -5.06 13.23
CA GLY A 498 30.65 -4.72 12.54
C GLY A 498 30.85 -3.48 11.66
N GLN A 499 30.25 -3.51 10.48
CA GLN A 499 30.18 -2.38 9.55
C GLN A 499 28.72 -1.98 9.36
N ASP A 500 28.49 -0.68 9.19
CA ASP A 500 27.14 -0.11 8.98
C ASP A 500 26.13 -0.58 10.03
N VAL A 501 26.54 -0.60 11.30
CA VAL A 501 25.74 -1.11 12.42
C VAL A 501 24.72 -0.05 12.85
N PRO A 502 23.41 -0.33 12.77
CA PRO A 502 22.37 0.60 13.24
C PRO A 502 22.45 0.81 14.75
N GLU A 503 22.34 2.05 15.23
CA GLU A 503 22.31 2.32 16.68
C GLU A 503 21.09 1.68 17.36
N ILE A 504 19.99 1.49 16.63
CA ILE A 504 18.77 0.84 17.13
C ILE A 504 18.98 -0.64 17.47
N ASP A 505 19.96 -1.30 16.86
CA ASP A 505 20.24 -2.72 17.12
C ASP A 505 21.04 -2.92 18.42
N LEU A 506 21.59 -1.84 19.01
CA LEU A 506 22.37 -1.90 20.26
C LEU A 506 21.51 -2.06 21.51
N ASP A 507 20.54 -2.98 21.50
CA ASP A 507 19.72 -3.26 22.68
C ASP A 507 20.60 -3.82 23.82
N GLY A 508 20.35 -3.31 25.03
CA GLY A 508 21.16 -3.59 26.21
C GLY A 508 22.46 -2.77 26.36
N TRP A 509 22.81 -1.88 25.43
CA TRP A 509 23.99 -1.00 25.52
C TRP A 509 23.66 0.43 25.94
N GLU A 510 24.52 1.05 26.76
CA GLU A 510 24.44 2.46 27.14
C GLU A 510 25.62 3.27 26.59
N MET A 511 25.35 4.38 25.89
CA MET A 511 26.40 5.27 25.40
C MET A 511 27.06 6.03 26.56
N CYS A 512 28.32 5.73 26.84
CA CYS A 512 29.08 6.35 27.94
C CYS A 512 30.01 7.47 27.46
N TYR A 513 30.35 7.53 26.17
CA TYR A 513 31.14 8.62 25.59
C TYR A 513 30.82 8.87 24.10
N GLN A 514 30.73 10.16 23.75
CA GLN A 514 30.67 10.65 22.38
C GLN A 514 31.58 11.88 22.23
N GLY A 515 32.29 11.99 21.12
CA GLY A 515 33.07 13.18 20.79
C GLY A 515 33.50 13.21 19.33
N THR A 516 33.96 14.37 18.87
CA THR A 516 34.42 14.53 17.48
C THR A 516 35.92 14.23 17.32
N TYR A 517 36.33 13.91 16.09
CA TYR A 517 37.72 13.52 15.79
C TYR A 517 38.74 14.66 15.89
N ASN A 518 38.33 15.93 16.01
CA ASN A 518 39.22 17.08 16.24
C ASN A 518 39.32 17.52 17.71
N GLU A 519 38.64 16.84 18.63
CA GLU A 519 38.67 17.18 20.05
C GLU A 519 39.81 16.49 20.80
N SER A 520 40.31 17.15 21.85
CA SER A 520 41.25 16.55 22.81
C SER A 520 40.64 16.58 24.21
N THR A 521 40.53 15.42 24.85
CA THR A 521 39.93 15.24 26.18
C THR A 521 40.78 14.32 27.07
N GLU A 522 40.62 14.44 28.38
CA GLU A 522 41.28 13.54 29.34
C GLU A 522 40.67 12.14 29.23
N LEU A 523 41.51 11.11 29.23
CA LEU A 523 41.06 9.73 29.01
C LEU A 523 40.52 9.07 30.29
N ALA A 524 41.07 9.41 31.46
CA ALA A 524 40.65 8.79 32.72
C ALA A 524 39.13 8.92 33.00
N PRO A 525 38.49 10.10 32.83
CA PRO A 525 37.04 10.22 33.02
C PRO A 525 36.22 9.40 32.03
N ILE A 526 36.73 9.14 30.81
CA ILE A 526 36.05 8.30 29.82
C ILE A 526 36.08 6.85 30.28
N LEU A 527 37.25 6.35 30.69
CA LEU A 527 37.40 4.97 31.17
C LEU A 527 36.60 4.73 32.45
N ASP A 528 36.52 5.72 33.35
CA ASP A 528 35.70 5.64 34.56
C ASP A 528 34.19 5.57 34.22
N ALA A 529 33.74 6.31 33.19
CA ALA A 529 32.34 6.32 32.74
C ALA A 529 31.96 5.07 31.94
N CYS A 530 32.90 4.47 31.22
CA CYS A 530 32.72 3.28 30.39
C CYS A 530 33.28 2.03 31.12
N SER A 531 32.74 1.73 32.30
CA SER A 531 33.29 0.74 33.24
C SER A 531 32.44 -0.52 33.45
N GLY A 532 31.40 -0.74 32.63
CA GLY A 532 30.63 -1.99 32.63
C GLY A 532 31.47 -3.20 32.23
N SER A 533 30.91 -4.41 32.32
CA SER A 533 31.63 -5.65 31.99
C SER A 533 31.99 -5.74 30.49
N MET A 534 31.15 -5.15 29.64
CA MET A 534 31.30 -5.10 28.20
C MET A 534 31.45 -3.67 27.69
N VAL A 535 32.21 -3.50 26.60
CA VAL A 535 32.39 -2.22 25.92
C VAL A 535 32.33 -2.39 24.40
N ALA A 536 31.72 -1.42 23.72
CA ALA A 536 31.80 -1.28 22.28
C ALA A 536 32.46 0.05 21.93
N ILE A 537 33.44 0.03 21.04
CA ILE A 537 34.10 1.24 20.53
C ILE A 537 33.89 1.36 19.04
N GLY A 538 33.58 2.55 18.54
CA GLY A 538 33.19 2.73 17.15
C GLY A 538 33.29 4.14 16.62
N CYS A 539 33.07 4.28 15.31
CA CYS A 539 33.15 5.55 14.61
C CYS A 539 32.05 5.69 13.55
N ARG A 540 31.64 6.94 13.31
CA ARG A 540 30.64 7.30 12.29
C ARG A 540 30.84 8.70 11.77
N MET A 541 30.17 9.03 10.66
CA MET A 541 30.02 10.43 10.26
C MET A 541 29.18 11.17 11.31
N ALA A 542 29.54 12.42 11.59
CA ALA A 542 28.84 13.24 12.58
C ALA A 542 27.35 13.39 12.22
N GLY A 543 26.47 12.95 13.11
CA GLY A 543 25.01 12.95 12.91
C GLY A 543 24.44 11.81 12.05
N ALA A 544 25.23 10.81 11.67
CA ALA A 544 24.70 9.58 11.08
C ALA A 544 24.05 8.70 12.16
N GLU A 545 22.99 7.97 11.80
CA GLU A 545 22.34 7.00 12.70
C GLU A 545 23.18 5.72 12.81
N ASP A 546 23.77 5.28 11.69
CA ASP A 546 24.55 4.05 11.63
C ASP A 546 26.04 4.26 11.95
N PHE A 547 26.65 3.26 12.60
CA PHE A 547 28.08 3.20 12.83
C PHE A 547 28.80 2.68 11.60
N THR A 548 29.76 3.43 11.09
CA THR A 548 30.63 2.95 9.99
C THR A 548 31.43 1.73 10.44
N LEU A 549 31.95 1.76 11.66
CA LEU A 549 32.58 0.62 12.31
C LEU A 549 32.25 0.59 13.79
N LEU A 550 32.04 -0.62 14.31
CA LEU A 550 31.85 -0.87 15.72
C LEU A 550 32.46 -2.23 16.08
N ALA A 551 33.24 -2.28 17.16
CA ALA A 551 33.83 -3.52 17.67
C ALA A 551 33.52 -3.64 19.16
N MET A 552 33.16 -4.86 19.59
CA MET A 552 32.64 -5.15 20.93
C MET A 552 33.54 -6.16 21.62
N GLY A 553 33.60 -6.11 22.95
CA GLY A 553 34.34 -7.09 23.74
C GLY A 553 34.29 -6.79 25.23
N GLU A 554 34.90 -7.66 26.02
CA GLU A 554 35.06 -7.44 27.45
C GLU A 554 35.88 -6.17 27.72
N THR A 555 35.40 -5.31 28.61
CA THR A 555 36.02 -4.02 28.90
C THR A 555 37.49 -4.15 29.33
N ALA A 556 37.81 -5.21 30.09
CA ALA A 556 39.16 -5.50 30.54
C ALA A 556 40.13 -5.82 29.38
N GLU A 557 39.62 -6.43 28.31
CA GLU A 557 40.39 -6.86 27.16
C GLU A 557 40.51 -5.74 26.11
N VAL A 558 39.42 -5.00 25.86
CA VAL A 558 39.41 -3.86 24.91
C VAL A 558 40.28 -2.71 25.41
N PHE A 559 40.27 -2.43 26.72
CA PHE A 559 41.12 -1.41 27.34
C PHE A 559 42.39 -1.98 27.99
N PHE A 560 42.84 -3.15 27.56
CA PHE A 560 44.13 -3.69 27.96
C PHE A 560 45.28 -2.82 27.41
N ASP A 561 46.16 -2.31 28.29
CA ASP A 561 47.31 -1.49 27.87
C ASP A 561 48.41 -2.39 27.27
N VAL A 562 48.40 -2.51 25.95
CA VAL A 562 49.38 -3.27 25.16
C VAL A 562 50.73 -2.53 25.03
N GLY A 563 50.84 -1.31 25.57
CA GLY A 563 52.03 -0.49 25.49
C GLY A 563 52.25 0.16 24.12
N ASN A 564 53.52 0.47 23.83
CA ASN A 564 53.91 1.40 22.75
C ASN A 564 54.65 0.72 21.58
N ALA A 565 54.74 -0.60 21.52
CA ALA A 565 55.27 -1.27 20.33
C ALA A 565 54.33 -1.06 19.13
N ASN A 566 54.87 -1.05 17.92
CA ASN A 566 54.10 -0.70 16.72
C ASN A 566 53.07 -1.78 16.35
N ASP A 567 53.35 -3.03 16.69
CA ASP A 567 52.59 -4.24 16.37
C ASP A 567 51.88 -4.83 17.60
N ALA A 568 51.95 -4.17 18.75
CA ALA A 568 51.30 -4.67 19.96
C ALA A 568 49.79 -4.51 19.91
N VAL A 569 49.10 -5.63 20.12
CA VAL A 569 47.64 -5.83 20.13
C VAL A 569 47.27 -6.77 21.28
N ASN A 570 46.00 -6.77 21.66
CA ASN A 570 45.35 -7.73 22.51
C ASN A 570 44.21 -8.35 21.69
N ASN A 571 44.33 -9.65 21.39
CA ASN A 571 43.33 -10.35 20.62
C ASN A 571 42.16 -10.73 21.52
N HIS A 572 40.95 -10.35 21.13
CA HIS A 572 39.73 -10.70 21.84
C HIS A 572 38.52 -10.57 20.90
N ASN A 573 37.59 -11.52 20.97
CA ASN A 573 36.33 -11.51 20.21
C ASN A 573 36.54 -11.32 18.69
N GLY A 574 37.52 -12.01 18.08
CA GLY A 574 37.83 -11.89 16.65
C GLY A 574 38.47 -10.56 16.22
N VAL A 575 38.94 -9.75 17.18
CA VAL A 575 39.46 -8.40 16.95
C VAL A 575 40.81 -8.20 17.65
N ASP A 576 41.76 -7.61 16.91
CA ASP A 576 43.01 -7.12 17.46
C ASP A 576 42.82 -5.70 18.03
N PHE A 577 42.38 -5.65 19.29
CA PHE A 577 42.29 -4.39 20.03
C PHE A 577 43.68 -3.88 20.39
N TYR A 578 43.83 -2.56 20.44
CA TYR A 578 45.04 -1.98 20.99
C TYR A 578 44.69 -0.71 21.74
N TYR A 579 45.21 -0.61 22.96
CA TYR A 579 45.11 0.59 23.77
C TYR A 579 46.47 0.92 24.40
N SER A 580 46.81 2.20 24.40
CA SER A 580 47.87 2.75 25.25
C SER A 580 47.52 4.20 25.56
N PRO A 581 47.75 4.70 26.78
CA PRO A 581 47.53 6.11 27.11
C PRO A 581 48.54 7.07 26.45
N SER A 582 49.57 6.53 25.78
CA SER A 582 50.72 7.29 25.26
C SER A 582 51.03 7.07 23.77
N ARG A 583 50.18 6.33 23.03
CA ARG A 583 50.39 6.03 21.61
C ARG A 583 49.10 6.20 20.79
N SER A 584 48.23 5.20 20.84
CA SER A 584 46.95 5.18 20.14
C SER A 584 46.01 4.17 20.77
N MET A 585 44.72 4.31 20.47
CA MET A 585 43.71 3.29 20.73
C MET A 585 42.87 3.00 19.49
N GLY A 586 42.35 1.79 19.37
CA GLY A 586 41.56 1.36 18.23
C GLY A 586 41.57 -0.15 18.06
N PHE A 587 41.25 -0.59 16.85
CA PHE A 587 41.16 -2.01 16.53
C PHE A 587 41.46 -2.28 15.04
N ALA A 588 41.76 -3.54 14.75
CA ALA A 588 41.88 -4.12 13.41
C ALA A 588 41.38 -5.58 13.45
N PRO A 589 41.11 -6.23 12.30
CA PRO A 589 40.76 -7.64 12.29
C PRO A 589 41.90 -8.47 12.90
N GLU A 590 41.53 -9.57 13.59
CA GLU A 590 42.50 -10.50 14.15
C GLU A 590 43.53 -10.95 13.11
N GLY A 591 44.81 -10.94 13.48
CA GLY A 591 45.90 -11.43 12.63
C GLY A 591 46.25 -10.52 11.45
N ALA A 592 45.46 -9.48 11.18
CA ALA A 592 45.71 -8.55 10.06
C ALA A 592 46.97 -7.69 10.25
N GLY A 593 47.51 -7.68 11.46
CA GLY A 593 48.68 -6.90 11.87
C GLY A 593 48.39 -5.40 11.94
N VAL A 594 48.99 -4.72 12.93
CA VAL A 594 48.88 -3.27 13.10
C VAL A 594 50.24 -2.60 12.97
N ASN A 595 50.26 -1.34 12.54
CA ASN A 595 51.48 -0.54 12.52
C ASN A 595 51.24 0.84 13.16
N ARG A 596 51.35 0.89 14.49
CA ARG A 596 51.04 2.01 15.38
C ARG A 596 52.17 3.03 15.51
N ASN A 597 52.72 3.52 14.40
CA ASN A 597 53.74 4.59 14.41
C ASN A 597 53.37 5.72 15.39
N SER A 598 52.23 6.34 15.13
CA SER A 598 51.47 7.19 16.07
C SER A 598 49.99 6.86 16.07
N CYS A 599 49.49 6.22 15.00
CA CYS A 599 48.24 5.48 14.88
C CYS A 599 48.48 4.34 13.89
N ASP A 600 47.53 3.42 13.77
CA ASP A 600 47.61 2.31 12.81
C ASP A 600 47.62 2.82 11.35
N THR A 601 48.73 2.55 10.67
CA THR A 601 48.96 2.86 9.25
C THR A 601 48.98 1.62 8.36
N ALA A 602 48.66 0.43 8.89
CA ALA A 602 48.59 -0.77 8.06
C ALA A 602 47.43 -0.67 7.04
N ASN A 603 47.62 -1.33 5.90
CA ASN A 603 46.71 -1.25 4.74
C ASN A 603 46.17 -2.62 4.31
N VAL A 604 46.26 -3.62 5.18
CA VAL A 604 45.62 -4.93 5.02
C VAL A 604 44.19 -4.80 5.55
N MET A 605 43.15 -5.09 4.76
CA MET A 605 41.75 -4.84 5.14
C MET A 605 41.52 -3.41 5.67
N PRO A 606 41.82 -2.37 4.87
CA PRO A 606 41.78 -0.99 5.34
C PRO A 606 40.38 -0.55 5.79
N GLU A 607 39.32 -1.15 5.28
CA GLU A 607 37.92 -0.88 5.60
C GLU A 607 37.50 -1.29 7.01
N LEU A 608 38.20 -2.24 7.65
CA LEU A 608 37.86 -2.77 8.98
C LEU A 608 38.77 -2.22 10.09
N ARG A 609 39.27 -0.99 9.97
CA ARG A 609 40.26 -0.44 10.90
C ARG A 609 39.85 0.90 11.46
N MET A 610 40.02 1.07 12.77
CA MET A 610 39.76 2.32 13.46
C MET A 610 40.97 2.70 14.30
N CYS A 611 41.35 3.98 14.32
CA CYS A 611 42.42 4.44 15.19
C CYS A 611 42.25 5.89 15.66
N TRP A 612 42.46 6.11 16.95
CA TRP A 612 42.53 7.41 17.61
C TRP A 612 43.88 7.63 18.27
N HIS A 613 44.42 8.85 18.18
CA HIS A 613 45.67 9.18 18.84
C HIS A 613 45.47 9.38 20.34
N THR A 614 46.37 8.83 21.13
CA THR A 614 46.43 9.04 22.58
C THR A 614 47.83 9.52 22.96
N SER A 615 47.91 10.49 23.87
CA SER A 615 49.20 10.95 24.40
C SER A 615 49.03 11.66 25.72
N GLY A 616 49.93 11.42 26.68
CA GLY A 616 49.90 12.06 27.99
C GLY A 616 48.62 11.79 28.80
N GLY A 617 47.98 10.63 28.61
CA GLY A 617 46.72 10.30 29.27
C GLY A 617 45.48 10.96 28.66
N ARG A 618 45.62 11.50 27.44
CA ARG A 618 44.56 12.21 26.72
C ARG A 618 44.19 11.49 25.43
N LEU A 619 42.90 11.48 25.13
CA LEU A 619 42.37 11.13 23.82
C LEU A 619 42.45 12.38 22.92
N ASN A 620 43.29 12.34 21.88
CA ASN A 620 43.57 13.48 21.00
C ASN A 620 42.80 13.33 19.69
N SER A 621 43.38 13.69 18.54
CA SER A 621 42.68 13.61 17.26
C SER A 621 42.47 12.15 16.80
N GLY A 622 41.38 11.90 16.10
CA GLY A 622 41.20 10.64 15.38
C GLY A 622 42.00 10.62 14.07
N TRP A 623 42.45 9.43 13.67
CA TRP A 623 43.27 9.22 12.46
C TRP A 623 42.48 8.56 11.35
N ARG A 624 41.75 7.48 11.65
CA ARG A 624 41.00 6.70 10.65
C ARG A 624 39.70 6.10 11.19
N CYS A 625 38.79 5.89 10.26
CA CYS A 625 37.55 5.13 10.41
C CYS A 625 37.37 4.39 9.08
N GLY A 626 37.59 3.08 9.10
CA GLY A 626 37.74 2.25 7.92
C GLY A 626 38.85 2.73 6.98
N ALA A 627 38.56 2.69 5.68
CA ALA A 627 39.49 3.07 4.63
C ALA A 627 39.77 4.59 4.60
N THR A 628 38.95 5.38 5.29
CA THR A 628 39.11 6.83 5.35
C THR A 628 40.14 7.22 6.40
N THR A 629 41.24 7.84 5.97
CA THR A 629 42.38 8.22 6.83
C THR A 629 42.61 9.73 6.84
N GLY A 630 43.35 10.24 7.82
CA GLY A 630 43.64 11.67 7.97
C GLY A 630 42.44 12.51 8.40
N ILE A 631 41.47 11.90 9.08
CA ILE A 631 40.14 12.48 9.37
C ILE A 631 40.03 13.21 10.72
N GLY A 632 41.10 13.89 11.16
CA GLY A 632 41.12 14.67 12.41
C GLY A 632 40.30 15.96 12.37
N ASN A 633 39.01 15.88 12.00
CA ASN A 633 38.09 17.00 11.80
C ASN A 633 36.74 16.73 12.52
N ALA A 634 35.82 17.68 12.47
CA ALA A 634 34.51 17.58 13.15
C ALA A 634 33.43 16.81 12.35
N GLN A 635 33.76 16.28 11.16
CA GLN A 635 32.81 15.52 10.34
C GLN A 635 32.73 14.04 10.75
N TRP A 636 33.64 13.60 11.62
CA TRP A 636 33.70 12.25 12.14
C TRP A 636 33.55 12.27 13.66
N GLU A 637 32.77 11.33 14.15
CA GLU A 637 32.51 11.12 15.56
C GLU A 637 33.05 9.77 15.99
N ARG A 638 33.49 9.73 17.24
CA ARG A 638 33.89 8.54 17.98
C ARG A 638 32.91 8.31 19.12
N VAL A 639 32.57 7.06 19.33
CA VAL A 639 31.62 6.64 20.35
C VAL A 639 32.18 5.49 21.16
N ILE A 640 31.73 5.40 22.41
CA ILE A 640 31.93 4.25 23.28
C ILE A 640 30.60 3.95 23.97
N PHE A 641 30.20 2.69 23.92
CA PHE A 641 29.08 2.13 24.65
C PHE A 641 29.58 1.16 25.71
N THR A 642 28.81 0.98 26.77
CA THR A 642 29.09 0.03 27.84
C THR A 642 27.83 -0.75 28.21
N ALA A 643 28.01 -1.95 28.73
CA ALA A 643 26.92 -2.75 29.29
C ALA A 643 27.42 -3.56 30.49
N GLU A 644 26.47 -4.01 31.31
CA GLU A 644 26.71 -4.74 32.56
C GLU A 644 26.75 -6.25 32.39
#